data_AF-A0AAE3QRW7-F1
#
_entry.id   AF-A0AAE3QRW7-F1
#
_cell.length_a   1.000
_cell.length_b   1.000
_cell.length_c   1.000
_cell.angle_alpha   90.00
_cell.angle_beta   90.00
_cell.angle_gamma   90.00
#
_symmetry.space_group_name_H-M   'P 1'
#
loop_
_entity.id
_entity.type
_entity.pdbx_description
1 polymer ?
#
loop_
_entity_poly.entity_id
_entity_poly.type
_entity_poly.pdbx_seq_one_letter_code
_entity_poly.pdbx_strand_id
1 'polypeptide(L)'
;MKLFTLSKPWQVFIVWIIFFFTISVSEAQCPQPGFTLPDTVCIGENITISNTSTGATRYEWDFCSGDLKTVSSVDPLVQLPTALTLTDIEIVSDNNNWYGFASSRDNDKIFRLDFGTSLHNKPVITDLGNPNNILAKPEQIKFIKEGANWYALVTNQNDFARDFSITRLNFGNSLTNIPSAQRLSFLDGYLMSPRGVALAKDGENVIGLIANEKDNSLLIIRFGSSITNTPSSSDILVITNFPETSSGLSGISVRKDCDQWIGVATSYNKSVYVLNFTTSLFTEPTITSVSSAYNFPLGPTRVNLLYEEGQYYAFMILLNGDLVKYAFGKDINNQPIATKAGGFVGDGFGLCFVKANSENFIYTTDFLSNTVYTFDFTNNCSASIINSTQTIPGSLSYTSGGTKYITLSAYNSNGQIVSYLDSIFVRPVVNPMFSVTNLCNNQPTLFTASDILDGNKATSYLWNFGDGQTATGASVQHTYTTAQNYNVTLTIKDICNQTSSKTESVKISRSSTADIELPNSNCSYQSLQFKDASTIVNDPIVKWEWTFSDNTTSTEQNPVHTFTMSGIQTVSLTITGQSGCKTSVAKTITLKEGANTAFSFSQACLGNKTQFIDETAFSNGTSLVSRIWDFGDNSTPSTEQNPSHTYAQTGTYLVKLTIENTSGCIITLTKSVNIHLLPKASFATALACVKEETQFTDESIANDGSIVQWEWNFGDSGSDKNVSSESNPTHAFTTSGTFQVKLKVTNSFGCSDSLTKSITVIISPVANFTFQSNCNTRDVTFTNTSQPPSGSSLTSWYWDFGDNSTPSTEQNPSHTYAQTGTYLVKLTVTAASRCTNTLVKTIAAGGVGLSITPDTSICANTSIQFKANVISSNDAVISWQWDFGTLGKFSIEQPTITIPNAITSLAVSLTVNTSSGCTSTISKNIPVLPSANAAFAYSQSTMDPLTITFVNQSTNANQYIWDFGDNTTSTDNNPIHTFSNSGIYEVILTSIHNNGCESIATQKIPLNISTVNALTVFPNPITKDYISTTKIGFSLPEKQTVYLEMYTITGSLIQKAIVTNTQTDFNAFTLTDIFPNLSMVSKGMYLLILRYRDTVQVQKFSVQ
;
A
#
# COMPACT_ATOMS: atom_id res chain seq x y z
N MET A 1 29.75 -57.63 -19.05
CA MET A 1 31.07 -57.30 -19.63
C MET A 1 32.05 -57.19 -18.46
N LYS A 2 32.98 -58.16 -18.34
CA LYS A 2 34.32 -58.16 -17.68
C LYS A 2 34.54 -57.24 -16.44
N LEU A 3 35.13 -57.65 -15.30
CA LEU A 3 36.19 -58.63 -15.04
C LEU A 3 36.44 -58.73 -13.49
N PHE A 4 36.58 -59.97 -12.98
CA PHE A 4 37.47 -60.47 -11.90
C PHE A 4 37.12 -60.47 -10.39
N THR A 5 36.99 -61.72 -9.95
CA THR A 5 37.20 -62.46 -8.69
C THR A 5 38.49 -62.20 -7.89
N LEU A 6 38.44 -62.46 -6.56
CA LEU A 6 39.31 -63.38 -5.75
C LEU A 6 39.26 -62.98 -4.25
N SER A 7 38.61 -63.75 -3.36
CA SER A 7 39.15 -64.82 -2.50
C SER A 7 39.78 -64.39 -1.15
N LYS A 8 39.11 -64.82 -0.06
CA LYS A 8 39.51 -65.03 1.37
C LYS A 8 40.92 -65.70 1.57
N PRO A 9 41.40 -66.18 2.77
CA PRO A 9 41.14 -65.96 4.23
C PRO A 9 42.41 -66.01 5.19
N TRP A 10 42.18 -66.08 6.53
CA TRP A 10 43.01 -66.56 7.70
C TRP A 10 43.94 -65.55 8.42
N GLN A 11 43.56 -65.01 9.59
CA GLN A 11 43.69 -65.54 10.97
C GLN A 11 45.15 -65.69 11.47
N VAL A 12 45.54 -64.92 12.50
CA VAL A 12 45.83 -65.38 13.89
C VAL A 12 46.28 -64.19 14.77
N PHE A 13 45.81 -64.25 16.03
CA PHE A 13 45.91 -63.35 17.18
C PHE A 13 47.32 -62.90 17.61
N ILE A 14 47.42 -61.71 18.27
CA ILE A 14 47.83 -61.56 19.70
C ILE A 14 47.91 -60.06 20.13
N VAL A 15 47.01 -59.71 21.08
CA VAL A 15 47.17 -58.91 22.33
C VAL A 15 47.60 -57.43 22.25
N TRP A 16 46.74 -56.51 22.73
CA TRP A 16 46.83 -55.86 24.06
C TRP A 16 45.66 -54.89 24.27
N ILE A 17 45.08 -54.99 25.45
CA ILE A 17 43.90 -54.31 25.96
C ILE A 17 44.23 -52.82 26.17
N ILE A 18 43.47 -51.94 25.51
CA ILE A 18 43.21 -50.58 25.98
C ILE A 18 41.68 -50.44 25.99
N PHE A 19 41.09 -50.51 27.18
CA PHE A 19 39.68 -50.24 27.40
C PHE A 19 39.41 -48.76 27.16
N PHE A 20 39.00 -48.40 25.94
CA PHE A 20 38.12 -47.26 25.73
C PHE A 20 36.70 -47.82 25.65
N PHE A 21 35.92 -47.65 26.72
CA PHE A 21 34.46 -47.70 26.61
C PHE A 21 34.05 -46.50 25.76
N THR A 22 34.05 -46.66 24.44
CA THR A 22 33.22 -45.83 23.58
C THR A 22 31.79 -46.33 23.78
N ILE A 23 31.06 -45.68 24.69
CA ILE A 23 29.60 -45.74 24.68
C ILE A 23 29.20 -45.06 23.38
N SER A 24 29.04 -45.84 22.32
CA SER A 24 28.28 -45.43 21.14
C SER A 24 26.83 -45.31 21.60
N VAL A 25 26.42 -44.11 21.99
CA VAL A 25 25.01 -43.75 22.09
C VAL A 25 24.51 -43.82 20.65
N SER A 26 23.87 -44.94 20.27
CA SER A 26 23.13 -44.96 19.01
C SER A 26 21.98 -43.97 19.18
N GLU A 27 21.98 -42.89 18.41
CA GLU A 27 20.78 -42.10 18.22
C GLU A 27 19.64 -43.06 17.86
N ALA A 28 18.60 -43.04 18.68
CA ALA A 28 17.49 -43.96 18.57
C ALA A 28 16.73 -43.67 17.27
N GLN A 29 16.99 -44.46 16.23
CA GLN A 29 16.22 -44.36 15.00
C GLN A 29 14.76 -44.72 15.28
N CYS A 30 13.84 -43.92 14.73
CA CYS A 30 12.42 -44.24 14.77
C CYS A 30 12.15 -45.65 14.23
N PRO A 31 11.24 -46.41 14.87
CA PRO A 31 10.77 -47.64 14.26
C PRO A 31 10.16 -47.31 12.89
N GLN A 32 10.45 -48.14 11.89
CA GLN A 32 9.85 -48.05 10.57
C GLN A 32 8.74 -49.10 10.50
N PRO A 33 7.49 -48.77 10.86
CA PRO A 33 6.37 -49.69 10.76
C PRO A 33 6.08 -50.01 9.29
N GLY A 34 5.72 -51.26 9.03
CA GLY A 34 5.32 -51.70 7.70
C GLY A 34 4.69 -53.07 7.76
N PHE A 35 3.76 -53.33 6.84
CA PHE A 35 3.23 -54.67 6.60
C PHE A 35 2.72 -54.80 5.17
N THR A 36 2.53 -56.04 4.72
CA THR A 36 1.96 -56.33 3.39
C THR A 36 0.60 -57.02 3.52
N LEU A 37 -0.35 -56.60 2.70
CA LEU A 37 -1.68 -57.18 2.56
C LEU A 37 -1.92 -57.60 1.09
N PRO A 38 -2.86 -58.53 0.82
CA PRO A 38 -3.46 -58.65 -0.49
C PRO A 38 -4.34 -57.42 -0.80
N ASP A 39 -4.36 -56.97 -2.07
CA ASP A 39 -5.16 -55.81 -2.50
C ASP A 39 -6.67 -56.03 -2.36
N THR A 40 -7.14 -57.28 -2.53
CA THR A 40 -8.57 -57.60 -2.55
C THR A 40 -8.84 -59.04 -2.10
N VAL A 41 -9.91 -59.24 -1.31
CA VAL A 41 -10.38 -60.56 -0.83
C VAL A 41 -11.91 -60.65 -0.84
N CYS A 42 -12.45 -61.87 -0.75
CA CYS A 42 -13.88 -62.11 -0.56
C CYS A 42 -14.29 -62.03 0.93
N ILE A 43 -15.56 -61.74 1.22
CA ILE A 43 -16.12 -61.83 2.58
C ILE A 43 -15.84 -63.22 3.16
N GLY A 44 -15.34 -63.26 4.40
CA GLY A 44 -15.01 -64.49 5.11
C GLY A 44 -13.72 -65.19 4.66
N GLU A 45 -12.98 -64.64 3.69
CA GLU A 45 -11.67 -65.15 3.28
C GLU A 45 -10.60 -64.82 4.35
N ASN A 46 -9.69 -65.77 4.61
CA ASN A 46 -8.59 -65.57 5.54
C ASN A 46 -7.49 -64.71 4.91
N ILE A 47 -7.19 -63.57 5.54
CA ILE A 47 -6.16 -62.61 5.18
C ILE A 47 -4.87 -62.97 5.91
N THR A 48 -3.77 -63.08 5.16
CA THR A 48 -2.43 -63.30 5.71
C THR A 48 -1.68 -61.98 5.74
N ILE A 49 -1.27 -61.53 6.93
CA ILE A 49 -0.52 -60.28 7.13
C ILE A 49 0.94 -60.61 7.40
N SER A 50 1.87 -59.99 6.67
CA SER A 50 3.31 -60.06 6.97
C SER A 50 3.79 -58.73 7.52
N ASN A 51 4.30 -58.73 8.75
CA ASN A 51 4.90 -57.55 9.37
C ASN A 51 6.32 -57.33 8.83
N THR A 52 6.54 -56.20 8.16
CA THR A 52 7.83 -55.79 7.57
C THR A 52 8.53 -54.70 8.39
N SER A 53 8.02 -54.43 9.61
CA SER A 53 8.53 -53.35 10.46
C SER A 53 9.98 -53.58 10.90
N THR A 54 10.77 -52.52 10.95
CA THR A 54 12.15 -52.54 11.48
C THR A 54 12.31 -51.56 12.65
N GLY A 55 13.24 -51.84 13.58
CA GLY A 55 13.53 -50.95 14.72
C GLY A 55 12.47 -50.92 15.83
N ALA A 56 11.48 -51.82 15.80
CA ALA A 56 10.40 -51.89 16.78
C ALA A 56 10.56 -53.04 17.77
N THR A 57 10.19 -52.82 19.02
CA THR A 57 10.17 -53.81 20.13
C THR A 57 8.76 -54.13 20.61
N ARG A 58 7.75 -53.33 20.25
CA ARG A 58 6.32 -53.56 20.55
C ARG A 58 5.45 -53.11 19.38
N TYR A 59 4.32 -53.78 19.20
CA TYR A 59 3.38 -53.53 18.10
C TYR A 59 1.96 -53.37 18.65
N GLU A 60 1.17 -52.55 17.98
CA GLU A 60 -0.27 -52.43 18.18
C GLU A 60 -0.94 -52.37 16.82
N TRP A 61 -1.73 -53.39 16.53
CA TRP A 61 -2.54 -53.51 15.34
C TRP A 61 -3.97 -53.06 15.63
N ASP A 62 -4.53 -52.31 14.70
CA ASP A 62 -5.93 -51.95 14.66
C ASP A 62 -6.51 -52.38 13.30
N PHE A 63 -7.40 -53.36 13.30
CA PHE A 63 -8.04 -53.91 12.10
C PHE A 63 -9.38 -53.26 11.78
N CYS A 64 -9.79 -52.34 12.65
CA CYS A 64 -11.09 -51.67 12.64
C CYS A 64 -10.91 -50.16 12.50
N SER A 65 -9.75 -49.70 12.02
CA SER A 65 -9.48 -48.27 11.84
C SER A 65 -10.50 -47.66 10.87
N GLY A 66 -10.99 -46.45 11.16
CA GLY A 66 -12.00 -45.75 10.37
C GLY A 66 -13.39 -45.77 11.02
N ASP A 67 -14.03 -44.66 11.37
CA ASP A 67 -14.00 -43.41 10.61
C ASP A 67 -14.24 -42.18 11.52
N LEU A 68 -13.20 -41.39 11.80
CA LEU A 68 -13.34 -40.08 12.48
C LEU A 68 -14.11 -39.05 11.62
N LYS A 69 -14.70 -39.46 10.48
CA LYS A 69 -15.52 -38.64 9.59
C LYS A 69 -16.84 -38.19 10.22
N THR A 70 -17.59 -39.09 10.85
CA THR A 70 -18.94 -38.81 11.38
C THR A 70 -19.12 -39.39 12.77
N VAL A 71 -19.67 -38.59 13.68
CA VAL A 71 -20.11 -39.06 14.99
C VAL A 71 -21.33 -39.96 14.82
N SER A 72 -21.27 -41.19 15.35
CA SER A 72 -22.35 -42.19 15.30
C SER A 72 -23.47 -41.85 16.27
N SER A 73 -23.14 -41.41 17.49
CA SER A 73 -24.11 -40.90 18.48
C SER A 73 -23.49 -39.84 19.40
N VAL A 74 -24.35 -38.98 19.95
CA VAL A 74 -24.01 -38.02 21.00
C VAL A 74 -24.95 -38.27 22.16
N ASP A 75 -24.43 -38.83 23.25
CA ASP A 75 -25.25 -39.29 24.37
C ASP A 75 -24.91 -38.53 25.66
N PRO A 76 -25.91 -38.06 26.43
CA PRO A 76 -25.69 -37.57 27.78
C PRO A 76 -25.35 -38.78 28.68
N LEU A 77 -24.07 -38.92 29.02
CA LEU A 77 -23.59 -40.07 29.79
C LEU A 77 -24.11 -40.04 31.22
N VAL A 78 -23.86 -38.94 31.93
CA VAL A 78 -24.24 -38.79 33.34
C VAL A 78 -24.20 -37.32 33.78
N GLN A 79 -25.16 -36.93 34.62
CA GLN A 79 -25.15 -35.66 35.33
C GLN A 79 -24.51 -35.84 36.72
N LEU A 80 -23.56 -34.98 37.09
CA LEU A 80 -22.85 -35.09 38.36
C LEU A 80 -23.65 -34.42 39.51
N PRO A 81 -24.14 -35.18 40.52
CA PRO A 81 -25.20 -34.70 41.44
C PRO A 81 -24.85 -33.49 42.32
N THR A 82 -23.57 -33.25 42.59
CA THR A 82 -23.10 -32.17 43.48
C THR A 82 -22.14 -31.20 42.78
N ALA A 83 -21.90 -31.37 41.48
CA ALA A 83 -21.12 -30.43 40.69
C ALA A 83 -21.90 -29.12 40.52
N LEU A 84 -21.19 -27.99 40.44
CA LEU A 84 -21.80 -26.69 40.16
C LEU A 84 -21.51 -26.20 38.75
N THR A 85 -20.26 -26.34 38.30
CA THR A 85 -19.83 -25.94 36.96
C THR A 85 -18.69 -26.82 36.45
N LEU A 86 -18.95 -27.65 35.44
CA LEU A 86 -17.95 -28.60 34.92
C LEU A 86 -17.02 -27.97 33.89
N THR A 87 -15.73 -28.01 34.16
CA THR A 87 -14.69 -27.35 33.33
C THR A 87 -13.83 -28.30 32.52
N ASP A 88 -13.71 -29.56 32.94
CA ASP A 88 -12.95 -30.58 32.22
C ASP A 88 -13.37 -32.00 32.58
N ILE A 89 -13.00 -32.94 31.70
CA ILE A 89 -13.10 -34.39 31.91
C ILE A 89 -11.85 -35.03 31.29
N GLU A 90 -11.11 -35.81 32.08
CA GLU A 90 -9.99 -36.61 31.58
C GLU A 90 -10.29 -38.10 31.80
N ILE A 91 -10.18 -38.89 30.73
CA ILE A 91 -10.35 -40.35 30.79
C ILE A 91 -8.98 -41.03 30.77
N VAL A 92 -8.74 -41.90 31.74
CA VAL A 92 -7.49 -42.66 31.90
C VAL A 92 -7.80 -44.13 32.20
N SER A 93 -6.88 -45.02 31.83
CA SER A 93 -6.96 -46.44 32.19
C SER A 93 -5.84 -46.86 33.12
N ASP A 94 -6.17 -47.78 34.02
CA ASP A 94 -5.21 -48.46 34.89
C ASP A 94 -5.64 -49.91 35.15
N ASN A 95 -4.73 -50.87 34.95
CA ASN A 95 -4.98 -52.30 35.14
C ASN A 95 -6.28 -52.81 34.47
N ASN A 96 -6.50 -52.46 33.21
CA ASN A 96 -7.69 -52.77 32.40
C ASN A 96 -9.01 -52.14 32.88
N ASN A 97 -8.99 -51.26 33.89
CA ASN A 97 -10.14 -50.46 34.27
C ASN A 97 -10.02 -49.04 33.73
N TRP A 98 -11.16 -48.45 33.40
CA TRP A 98 -11.29 -47.09 32.90
C TRP A 98 -11.87 -46.18 33.97
N TYR A 99 -11.30 -44.98 34.07
CA TYR A 99 -11.65 -43.95 35.03
C TYR A 99 -11.78 -42.61 34.32
N GLY A 100 -12.83 -41.85 34.62
CA GLY A 100 -12.95 -40.45 34.25
C GLY A 100 -12.74 -39.54 35.45
N PHE A 101 -12.10 -38.40 35.27
CA PHE A 101 -11.92 -37.39 36.31
C PHE A 101 -12.43 -36.04 35.84
N ALA A 102 -13.49 -35.55 36.48
CA ALA A 102 -14.13 -34.28 36.12
C ALA A 102 -13.84 -33.20 37.16
N SER A 103 -13.47 -32.00 36.71
CA SER A 103 -13.31 -30.82 37.58
C SER A 103 -14.58 -29.99 37.63
N SER A 104 -14.94 -29.55 38.83
CA SER A 104 -16.06 -28.65 39.09
C SER A 104 -15.58 -27.36 39.73
N ARG A 105 -15.74 -26.25 39.02
CA ARG A 105 -15.11 -24.96 39.30
C ARG A 105 -15.70 -24.26 40.51
N ASP A 106 -17.01 -24.06 40.57
CA ASP A 106 -17.61 -23.16 41.58
C ASP A 106 -17.81 -23.76 42.97
N ASN A 107 -17.46 -25.04 43.16
CA ASN A 107 -17.41 -25.70 44.47
C ASN A 107 -16.04 -26.34 44.77
N ASP A 108 -15.03 -26.08 43.93
CA ASP A 108 -13.65 -26.53 44.10
C ASP A 108 -13.48 -28.07 44.21
N LYS A 109 -14.25 -28.83 43.42
CA LYS A 109 -14.29 -30.30 43.52
C LYS A 109 -13.71 -31.03 42.33
N ILE A 110 -13.23 -32.25 42.58
CA ILE A 110 -12.98 -33.28 41.56
C ILE A 110 -13.93 -34.47 41.78
N PHE A 111 -14.43 -35.02 40.69
CA PHE A 111 -15.24 -36.24 40.67
C PHE A 111 -14.51 -37.35 39.93
N ARG A 112 -14.63 -38.59 40.41
CA ARG A 112 -14.18 -39.79 39.70
C ARG A 112 -15.38 -40.55 39.13
N LEU A 113 -15.29 -40.98 37.89
CA LEU A 113 -16.25 -41.78 37.16
C LEU A 113 -15.62 -43.15 36.90
N ASP A 114 -16.11 -44.19 37.56
CA ASP A 114 -15.58 -45.56 37.47
C ASP A 114 -16.34 -46.35 36.40
N PHE A 115 -15.72 -46.58 35.23
CA PHE A 115 -16.32 -47.33 34.11
C PHE A 115 -16.04 -48.84 34.20
N GLY A 116 -15.12 -49.27 35.06
CA GLY A 116 -14.68 -50.68 35.10
C GLY A 116 -13.99 -51.06 33.79
N THR A 117 -14.23 -52.27 33.29
CA THR A 117 -13.45 -52.81 32.15
C THR A 117 -13.88 -52.31 30.77
N SER A 118 -14.91 -51.46 30.66
CA SER A 118 -15.43 -50.97 29.38
C SER A 118 -15.99 -49.55 29.50
N LEU A 119 -15.68 -48.70 28.52
CA LEU A 119 -16.18 -47.32 28.43
C LEU A 119 -17.68 -47.22 28.10
N HIS A 120 -18.28 -48.31 27.61
CA HIS A 120 -19.74 -48.42 27.40
C HIS A 120 -20.53 -48.57 28.70
N ASN A 121 -19.86 -48.92 29.80
CA ASN A 121 -20.54 -49.08 31.09
C ASN A 121 -20.99 -47.71 31.60
N LYS A 122 -22.19 -47.66 32.21
CA LYS A 122 -22.58 -46.49 32.99
C LYS A 122 -21.63 -46.35 34.20
N PRO A 123 -20.94 -45.21 34.36
CA PRO A 123 -19.93 -45.08 35.40
C PRO A 123 -20.54 -44.94 36.80
N VAL A 124 -19.83 -45.44 37.80
CA VAL A 124 -20.11 -45.16 39.21
C VAL A 124 -19.40 -43.86 39.61
N ILE A 125 -20.13 -42.91 40.19
CA ILE A 125 -19.59 -41.58 40.53
C ILE A 125 -19.11 -41.57 41.98
N THR A 126 -17.89 -41.09 42.19
CA THR A 126 -17.31 -40.80 43.51
C THR A 126 -16.94 -39.31 43.58
N ASP A 127 -17.50 -38.57 44.54
CA ASP A 127 -17.10 -37.19 44.85
C ASP A 127 -15.79 -37.25 45.67
N LEU A 128 -14.68 -36.76 45.10
CA LEU A 128 -13.37 -36.71 45.78
C LEU A 128 -13.20 -35.43 46.61
N GLY A 129 -14.18 -34.53 46.58
CA GLY A 129 -14.15 -33.25 47.28
C GLY A 129 -13.06 -32.32 46.77
N ASN A 130 -12.54 -31.50 47.68
CA ASN A 130 -11.38 -30.62 47.48
C ASN A 130 -10.17 -31.22 48.21
N PRO A 131 -9.30 -32.00 47.55
CA PRO A 131 -8.16 -32.63 48.20
C PRO A 131 -7.28 -31.59 48.91
N ASN A 132 -7.05 -31.82 50.22
CA ASN A 132 -6.33 -30.91 51.12
C ASN A 132 -6.87 -29.45 51.18
N ASN A 133 -8.07 -29.18 50.66
CA ASN A 133 -8.64 -27.82 50.51
C ASN A 133 -7.73 -26.86 49.71
N ILE A 134 -7.03 -27.37 48.69
CA ILE A 134 -6.06 -26.59 47.90
C ILE A 134 -6.65 -26.11 46.57
N LEU A 135 -7.61 -26.85 45.99
CA LEU A 135 -8.22 -26.45 44.73
C LEU A 135 -8.98 -25.13 44.91
N ALA A 136 -8.89 -24.28 43.89
CA ALA A 136 -9.55 -22.98 43.85
C ALA A 136 -9.97 -22.67 42.41
N LYS A 137 -11.23 -22.94 42.08
CA LYS A 137 -11.79 -22.89 40.72
C LYS A 137 -10.97 -23.74 39.74
N PRO A 138 -10.94 -25.07 39.92
CA PRO A 138 -10.21 -25.97 39.03
C PRO A 138 -10.76 -25.93 37.60
N GLU A 139 -9.87 -25.87 36.60
CA GLU A 139 -10.18 -25.71 35.18
C GLU A 139 -9.90 -26.97 34.36
N GLN A 140 -8.63 -27.35 34.15
CA GLN A 140 -8.26 -28.55 33.38
C GLN A 140 -7.43 -29.50 34.25
N ILE A 141 -7.66 -30.80 34.13
CA ILE A 141 -6.92 -31.86 34.82
C ILE A 141 -6.21 -32.76 33.82
N LYS A 142 -4.90 -32.97 33.97
CA LYS A 142 -4.13 -33.91 33.14
C LYS A 142 -3.32 -34.87 33.98
N PHE A 143 -3.34 -36.14 33.61
CA PHE A 143 -2.69 -37.22 34.33
C PHE A 143 -1.37 -37.64 33.70
N ILE A 144 -0.48 -38.16 34.54
CA ILE A 144 0.75 -38.83 34.12
C ILE A 144 1.04 -40.00 35.06
N LYS A 145 1.48 -41.13 34.50
CA LYS A 145 1.93 -42.30 35.26
C LYS A 145 3.46 -42.33 35.33
N GLU A 146 3.99 -42.47 36.55
CA GLU A 146 5.42 -42.58 36.82
C GLU A 146 5.71 -43.84 37.65
N GLY A 147 6.30 -44.84 36.99
CA GLY A 147 6.47 -46.16 37.59
C GLY A 147 5.11 -46.75 37.96
N ALA A 148 4.93 -47.08 39.24
CA ALA A 148 3.65 -47.56 39.76
C ALA A 148 2.68 -46.42 40.15
N ASN A 149 3.15 -45.17 40.24
CA ASN A 149 2.38 -44.06 40.82
C ASN A 149 1.68 -43.20 39.77
N TRP A 150 0.54 -42.63 40.16
CA TRP A 150 -0.26 -41.72 39.36
C TRP A 150 -0.23 -40.30 39.95
N TYR A 151 -0.01 -39.34 39.06
CA TYR A 151 -0.07 -37.92 39.37
C TYR A 151 -0.98 -37.20 38.39
N ALA A 152 -1.50 -36.05 38.79
CA ALA A 152 -2.18 -35.14 37.89
C ALA A 152 -1.77 -33.68 38.16
N LEU A 153 -1.79 -32.84 37.13
CA LEU A 153 -1.78 -31.39 37.29
C LEU A 153 -3.18 -30.84 37.05
N VAL A 154 -3.58 -29.90 37.90
CA VAL A 154 -4.85 -29.17 37.82
C VAL A 154 -4.55 -27.67 37.72
N THR A 155 -5.06 -27.02 36.67
CA THR A 155 -5.04 -25.55 36.56
C THR A 155 -6.15 -24.96 37.44
N ASN A 156 -5.85 -23.89 38.17
CA ASN A 156 -6.79 -23.23 39.08
C ASN A 156 -6.92 -21.75 38.71
N GLN A 157 -8.13 -21.31 38.37
CA GLN A 157 -8.43 -19.97 37.86
C GLN A 157 -9.38 -19.22 38.78
N ASN A 158 -8.85 -18.69 39.90
CA ASN A 158 -9.61 -17.79 40.77
C ASN A 158 -9.46 -16.32 40.36
N ASP A 159 -10.08 -15.97 39.23
CA ASP A 159 -10.05 -14.60 38.69
C ASP A 159 -10.53 -13.53 39.67
N PHE A 160 -11.53 -13.87 40.49
CA PHE A 160 -12.11 -12.92 41.44
C PHE A 160 -11.11 -12.55 42.53
N ALA A 161 -10.39 -13.54 43.07
CA ALA A 161 -9.34 -13.31 44.06
C ALA A 161 -7.98 -12.97 43.44
N ARG A 162 -7.85 -13.04 42.10
CA ARG A 162 -6.57 -13.04 41.36
C ARG A 162 -5.58 -14.08 41.90
N ASP A 163 -6.10 -15.22 42.34
CA ASP A 163 -5.30 -16.33 42.85
C ASP A 163 -5.20 -17.42 41.78
N PHE A 164 -4.08 -17.44 41.06
CA PHE A 164 -3.82 -18.40 40.00
C PHE A 164 -2.80 -19.43 40.48
N SER A 165 -3.09 -20.71 40.29
CA SER A 165 -2.17 -21.75 40.72
C SER A 165 -2.25 -23.02 39.87
N ILE A 166 -1.18 -23.80 39.94
CA ILE A 166 -1.18 -25.20 39.48
C ILE A 166 -1.13 -26.08 40.71
N THR A 167 -2.04 -27.05 40.77
CA THR A 167 -2.09 -28.03 41.85
C THR A 167 -1.66 -29.38 41.33
N ARG A 168 -0.69 -30.01 41.99
CA ARG A 168 -0.28 -31.39 41.74
C ARG A 168 -1.07 -32.33 42.64
N LEU A 169 -1.80 -33.26 42.05
CA LEU A 169 -2.45 -34.37 42.74
C LEU A 169 -1.55 -35.60 42.70
N ASN A 170 -1.49 -36.34 43.80
CA ASN A 170 -0.78 -37.61 43.91
C ASN A 170 -1.75 -38.69 44.38
N PHE A 171 -2.05 -39.63 43.48
CA PHE A 171 -2.93 -40.77 43.73
C PHE A 171 -2.16 -42.00 44.22
N GLY A 172 -0.83 -41.94 44.30
CA GLY A 172 0.00 -43.10 44.61
C GLY A 172 -0.21 -44.22 43.59
N ASN A 173 -0.22 -45.46 44.05
CA ASN A 173 -0.25 -46.64 43.18
C ASN A 173 -1.61 -46.99 42.56
N SER A 174 -2.67 -46.21 42.80
CA SER A 174 -4.02 -46.49 42.31
C SER A 174 -4.84 -45.22 42.13
N LEU A 175 -5.51 -45.11 40.97
CA LEU A 175 -6.46 -44.04 40.66
C LEU A 175 -7.71 -44.05 41.58
N THR A 176 -7.94 -45.13 42.33
CA THR A 176 -9.05 -45.20 43.28
C THR A 176 -8.77 -44.52 44.63
N ASN A 177 -7.51 -44.17 44.90
CA ASN A 177 -7.12 -43.49 46.13
C ASN A 177 -7.67 -42.06 46.17
N ILE A 178 -7.90 -41.54 47.38
CA ILE A 178 -8.12 -40.11 47.57
C ILE A 178 -6.75 -39.43 47.41
N PRO A 179 -6.57 -38.53 46.43
CA PRO A 179 -5.27 -37.96 46.16
C PRO A 179 -4.85 -36.99 47.28
N SER A 180 -3.55 -36.88 47.53
CA SER A 180 -3.01 -35.70 48.20
C SER A 180 -2.79 -34.59 47.18
N ALA A 181 -3.11 -33.34 47.51
CA ALA A 181 -2.85 -32.17 46.68
C ALA A 181 -1.67 -31.34 47.21
N GLN A 182 -0.96 -30.70 46.29
CA GLN A 182 0.10 -29.75 46.57
C GLN A 182 0.04 -28.58 45.59
N ARG A 183 -0.06 -27.34 46.09
CA ARG A 183 0.11 -26.14 45.28
C ARG A 183 1.57 -26.00 44.85
N LEU A 184 1.81 -25.73 43.57
CA LEU A 184 3.14 -25.49 43.02
C LEU A 184 3.50 -24.00 43.06
N SER A 185 3.75 -23.47 44.25
CA SER A 185 3.93 -22.02 44.49
C SER A 185 5.12 -21.38 43.76
N PHE A 186 6.09 -22.15 43.27
CA PHE A 186 7.18 -21.63 42.43
C PHE A 186 6.66 -21.07 41.08
N LEU A 187 5.41 -21.37 40.70
CA LEU A 187 4.76 -20.86 39.49
C LEU A 187 3.95 -19.57 39.71
N ASP A 188 3.70 -19.14 40.95
CA ASP A 188 2.72 -18.07 41.25
C ASP A 188 3.03 -16.74 40.51
N GLY A 189 4.28 -16.48 40.11
CA GLY A 189 4.68 -15.30 39.32
C GLY A 189 4.59 -15.44 37.79
N TYR A 190 4.28 -16.63 37.27
CA TYR A 190 4.25 -16.95 35.84
C TYR A 190 2.84 -17.23 35.31
N LEU A 191 1.83 -17.29 36.19
CA LEU A 191 0.47 -17.70 35.85
C LEU A 191 -0.43 -16.49 35.65
N MET A 192 -1.12 -16.46 34.52
CA MET A 192 -2.02 -15.37 34.13
C MET A 192 -3.33 -15.96 33.64
N SER A 193 -4.22 -16.33 34.57
CA SER A 193 -5.45 -17.07 34.27
C SER A 193 -5.16 -18.40 33.53
N PRO A 194 -4.49 -19.35 34.19
CA PRO A 194 -4.11 -20.61 33.56
C PRO A 194 -5.35 -21.47 33.32
N ARG A 195 -5.56 -21.89 32.07
CA ARG A 195 -6.71 -22.72 31.67
C ARG A 195 -6.28 -24.07 31.17
N GLY A 196 -5.64 -24.08 30.00
CA GLY A 196 -5.19 -25.30 29.36
C GLY A 196 -3.92 -25.84 30.02
N VAL A 197 -3.80 -27.15 30.14
CA VAL A 197 -2.59 -27.86 30.53
C VAL A 197 -2.39 -29.09 29.65
N ALA A 198 -1.14 -29.33 29.25
CA ALA A 198 -0.72 -30.58 28.64
C ALA A 198 0.48 -31.15 29.42
N LEU A 199 0.56 -32.48 29.51
CA LEU A 199 1.64 -33.20 30.17
C LEU A 199 2.23 -34.22 29.21
N ALA A 200 3.56 -34.29 29.18
CA ALA A 200 4.28 -35.20 28.31
C ALA A 200 5.63 -35.60 28.91
N LYS A 201 6.13 -36.79 28.53
CA LYS A 201 7.52 -37.18 28.78
C LYS A 201 8.37 -36.89 27.55
N ASP A 202 9.41 -36.08 27.71
CA ASP A 202 10.38 -35.75 26.68
C ASP A 202 11.78 -36.23 27.06
N GLY A 203 12.14 -37.41 26.55
CA GLY A 203 13.32 -38.14 27.01
C GLY A 203 13.15 -38.56 28.46
N GLU A 204 14.13 -38.25 29.31
CA GLU A 204 14.03 -38.46 30.76
C GLU A 204 13.18 -37.39 31.45
N ASN A 205 12.82 -36.30 30.79
CA ASN A 205 12.16 -35.17 31.43
C ASN A 205 10.64 -35.31 31.41
N VAL A 206 9.97 -34.90 32.49
CA VAL A 206 8.54 -34.59 32.48
C VAL A 206 8.36 -33.11 32.16
N ILE A 207 7.58 -32.81 31.14
CA ILE A 207 7.28 -31.46 30.68
C ILE A 207 5.78 -31.16 30.88
N GLY A 208 5.49 -30.01 31.49
CA GLY A 208 4.15 -29.44 31.56
C GLY A 208 4.06 -28.20 30.68
N LEU A 209 2.98 -28.06 29.92
CA LEU A 209 2.68 -26.85 29.14
C LEU A 209 1.37 -26.26 29.65
N ILE A 210 1.34 -24.96 29.94
CA ILE A 210 0.19 -24.26 30.50
C ILE A 210 -0.17 -23.09 29.60
N ALA A 211 -1.42 -23.07 29.14
CA ALA A 211 -1.99 -21.96 28.38
C ALA A 211 -2.54 -20.90 29.34
N ASN A 212 -1.95 -19.71 29.32
CA ASN A 212 -2.40 -18.54 30.06
C ASN A 212 -3.35 -17.70 29.19
N GLU A 213 -4.56 -17.46 29.71
CA GLU A 213 -5.58 -16.69 28.99
C GLU A 213 -5.31 -15.18 29.06
N LYS A 214 -4.88 -14.62 30.19
CA LYS A 214 -4.90 -13.15 30.34
C LYS A 214 -3.81 -12.41 29.55
N ASP A 215 -2.67 -13.04 29.33
CA ASP A 215 -1.51 -12.44 28.66
C ASP A 215 -1.15 -13.14 27.33
N ASN A 216 -2.00 -14.06 26.87
CA ASN A 216 -1.80 -14.85 25.65
C ASN A 216 -0.43 -15.55 25.60
N SER A 217 0.01 -16.10 26.74
CA SER A 217 1.29 -16.79 26.85
C SER A 217 1.16 -18.30 27.03
N LEU A 218 2.17 -19.04 26.57
CA LEU A 218 2.34 -20.46 26.82
C LEU A 218 3.54 -20.66 27.75
N LEU A 219 3.30 -21.22 28.92
CA LEU A 219 4.31 -21.53 29.92
C LEU A 219 4.72 -23.00 29.79
N ILE A 220 6.01 -23.26 29.57
CA ILE A 220 6.58 -24.62 29.47
C ILE A 220 7.47 -24.86 30.68
N ILE A 221 7.23 -25.95 31.40
CA ILE A 221 7.89 -26.29 32.66
C ILE A 221 8.59 -27.63 32.50
N ARG A 222 9.88 -27.68 32.83
CA ARG A 222 10.67 -28.90 32.92
C ARG A 222 10.76 -29.36 34.37
N PHE A 223 10.12 -30.49 34.69
CA PHE A 223 10.24 -31.11 36.01
C PHE A 223 11.47 -32.03 36.14
N GLY A 224 12.28 -32.19 35.10
CA GLY A 224 13.36 -33.17 35.12
C GLY A 224 12.81 -34.60 35.18
N SER A 225 13.52 -35.51 35.85
CA SER A 225 13.21 -36.95 35.83
C SER A 225 11.89 -37.38 36.47
N SER A 226 11.20 -36.49 37.20
CA SER A 226 9.91 -36.78 37.80
C SER A 226 9.06 -35.52 37.98
N ILE A 227 7.74 -35.66 37.78
CA ILE A 227 6.76 -34.59 38.08
C ILE A 227 6.81 -34.12 39.54
N THR A 228 7.42 -34.91 40.45
CA THR A 228 7.53 -34.60 41.88
C THR A 228 8.61 -33.57 42.21
N ASN A 229 9.58 -33.38 41.31
CA ASN A 229 10.66 -32.41 41.49
C ASN A 229 10.13 -30.97 41.58
N THR A 230 10.98 -30.07 42.08
CA THR A 230 10.70 -28.63 42.16
C THR A 230 11.57 -27.90 41.12
N PRO A 231 11.00 -27.51 39.95
CA PRO A 231 11.67 -26.72 38.92
C PRO A 231 12.29 -25.43 39.47
N SER A 232 13.46 -25.06 38.94
CA SER A 232 14.06 -23.74 39.13
C SER A 232 13.57 -22.75 38.06
N SER A 233 13.92 -21.47 38.16
CA SER A 233 13.56 -20.48 37.14
C SER A 233 14.15 -20.79 35.75
N SER A 234 15.28 -21.50 35.66
CA SER A 234 15.84 -21.96 34.38
C SER A 234 15.11 -23.15 33.76
N ASP A 235 14.23 -23.80 34.53
CA ASP A 235 13.38 -24.89 34.09
C ASP A 235 11.99 -24.41 33.66
N ILE A 236 11.84 -23.09 33.47
CA ILE A 236 10.60 -22.43 33.07
C ILE A 236 10.87 -21.60 31.82
N LEU A 237 10.09 -21.83 30.76
CA LEU A 237 10.14 -21.09 29.50
C LEU A 237 8.78 -20.44 29.25
N VAL A 238 8.75 -19.12 29.01
CA VAL A 238 7.53 -18.36 28.74
C VAL A 238 7.52 -17.92 27.28
N ILE A 239 6.52 -18.34 26.53
CA ILE A 239 6.35 -18.04 25.11
C ILE A 239 5.23 -17.00 24.97
N THR A 240 5.54 -15.83 24.39
CA THR A 240 4.60 -14.69 24.30
C THR A 240 4.42 -14.15 22.88
N ASN A 241 5.05 -14.77 21.88
CA ASN A 241 5.09 -14.31 20.47
C ASN A 241 3.93 -14.87 19.62
N PHE A 242 2.76 -15.07 20.21
CA PHE A 242 1.58 -15.47 19.46
C PHE A 242 1.12 -14.31 18.53
N PRO A 243 0.79 -14.57 17.24
CA PRO A 243 0.54 -13.52 16.25
C PRO A 243 -0.58 -12.52 16.56
N GLU A 244 -1.51 -12.84 17.45
CA GLU A 244 -2.65 -11.97 17.81
C GLU A 244 -2.52 -11.50 19.26
N THR A 245 -2.67 -10.19 19.50
CA THR A 245 -2.39 -9.58 20.82
C THR A 245 -3.64 -9.32 21.67
N SER A 246 -4.84 -9.64 21.19
CA SER A 246 -6.10 -9.17 21.78
C SER A 246 -6.86 -10.19 22.65
N SER A 247 -6.39 -11.43 22.80
CA SER A 247 -7.07 -12.44 23.66
C SER A 247 -6.24 -13.70 23.88
N GLY A 248 -6.58 -14.45 24.94
CA GLY A 248 -5.83 -15.56 25.51
C GLY A 248 -5.98 -16.96 24.96
N LEU A 249 -4.91 -17.74 25.13
CA LEU A 249 -4.93 -19.19 24.93
C LEU A 249 -5.92 -19.87 25.90
N SER A 250 -6.73 -20.78 25.37
CA SER A 250 -7.77 -21.53 26.08
C SER A 250 -7.43 -23.02 26.24
N GLY A 251 -6.82 -23.62 25.23
CA GLY A 251 -6.51 -25.04 25.16
C GLY A 251 -5.14 -25.31 24.55
N ILE A 252 -4.50 -26.39 24.98
CA ILE A 252 -3.22 -26.86 24.47
C ILE A 252 -3.22 -28.38 24.40
N SER A 253 -2.75 -28.95 23.30
CA SER A 253 -2.51 -30.37 23.14
C SER A 253 -1.18 -30.58 22.43
N VAL A 254 -0.39 -31.54 22.88
CA VAL A 254 0.90 -31.89 22.27
C VAL A 254 0.98 -33.38 21.97
N ARG A 255 1.78 -33.72 20.97
CA ARG A 255 2.04 -35.08 20.52
C ARG A 255 3.50 -35.18 20.05
N LYS A 256 4.15 -36.31 20.34
CA LYS A 256 5.45 -36.63 19.76
C LYS A 256 5.24 -37.55 18.58
N ASP A 257 5.74 -37.13 17.41
CA ASP A 257 5.83 -37.98 16.24
C ASP A 257 7.30 -38.08 15.85
N CYS A 258 7.88 -39.27 16.04
CA CYS A 258 9.31 -39.49 15.81
C CYS A 258 10.23 -38.59 16.68
N ASP A 259 11.11 -37.82 16.04
CA ASP A 259 12.02 -36.86 16.66
C ASP A 259 11.44 -35.45 16.66
N GLN A 260 10.14 -35.28 16.38
CA GLN A 260 9.49 -33.97 16.38
C GLN A 260 8.33 -33.94 17.36
N TRP A 261 8.25 -32.82 18.07
CA TRP A 261 7.11 -32.50 18.92
C TRP A 261 6.21 -31.52 18.19
N ILE A 262 4.92 -31.83 18.19
CA ILE A 262 3.90 -31.03 17.52
C ILE A 262 2.84 -30.68 18.56
N GLY A 263 2.37 -29.43 18.55
CA GLY A 263 1.30 -28.97 19.39
C GLY A 263 0.23 -28.23 18.60
N VAL A 264 -0.96 -28.18 19.17
CA VAL A 264 -2.04 -27.28 18.75
C VAL A 264 -2.51 -26.50 19.97
N ALA A 265 -2.58 -25.19 19.83
CA ALA A 265 -3.14 -24.28 20.82
C ALA A 265 -4.38 -23.59 20.26
N THR A 266 -5.35 -23.29 21.11
CA THR A 266 -6.58 -22.59 20.75
C THR A 266 -6.77 -21.33 21.58
N SER A 267 -7.56 -20.39 21.08
CA SER A 267 -7.91 -19.14 21.76
C SER A 267 -9.42 -18.87 21.73
N TYR A 268 -9.95 -18.18 22.75
CA TYR A 268 -11.36 -17.79 22.84
C TYR A 268 -11.83 -16.84 21.73
N ASN A 269 -10.91 -16.16 21.05
CA ASN A 269 -11.24 -15.31 19.89
C ASN A 269 -11.35 -16.08 18.57
N LYS A 270 -11.43 -17.42 18.61
CA LYS A 270 -11.62 -18.30 17.45
C LYS A 270 -10.34 -18.62 16.67
N SER A 271 -9.17 -18.31 17.24
CA SER A 271 -7.88 -18.63 16.65
C SER A 271 -7.36 -20.00 17.05
N VAL A 272 -6.69 -20.66 16.11
CA VAL A 272 -6.04 -21.96 16.27
C VAL A 272 -4.59 -21.83 15.78
N TYR A 273 -3.64 -22.31 16.57
CA TYR A 273 -2.21 -22.23 16.29
C TYR A 273 -1.60 -23.63 16.24
N VAL A 274 -0.80 -23.92 15.22
CA VAL A 274 0.10 -25.08 15.18
C VAL A 274 1.44 -24.68 15.77
N LEU A 275 1.92 -25.47 16.71
CA LEU A 275 3.19 -25.31 17.41
C LEU A 275 4.14 -26.41 16.95
N ASN A 276 5.12 -26.08 16.12
CA ASN A 276 6.15 -27.04 15.74
C ASN A 276 7.35 -26.87 16.66
N PHE A 277 7.51 -27.82 17.57
CA PHE A 277 8.72 -27.94 18.36
C PHE A 277 9.74 -28.75 17.55
N THR A 278 11.02 -28.54 17.85
CA THR A 278 12.10 -29.33 17.25
C THR A 278 12.14 -30.73 17.89
N THR A 279 13.28 -31.17 18.38
CA THR A 279 13.44 -32.48 19.04
C THR A 279 13.01 -32.49 20.50
N SER A 280 12.76 -31.32 21.10
CA SER A 280 12.39 -31.18 22.50
C SER A 280 11.24 -30.20 22.72
N LEU A 281 10.33 -30.54 23.65
CA LEU A 281 9.25 -29.66 24.09
C LEU A 281 9.75 -28.45 24.88
N PHE A 282 10.93 -28.52 25.49
CA PHE A 282 11.51 -27.40 26.23
C PHE A 282 12.37 -26.53 25.31
N THR A 283 11.78 -26.12 24.19
CA THR A 283 12.34 -25.18 23.22
C THR A 283 11.25 -24.23 22.78
N GLU A 284 11.62 -23.06 22.27
CA GLU A 284 10.65 -22.14 21.67
C GLU A 284 10.12 -22.73 20.35
N PRO A 285 8.79 -22.97 20.23
CA PRO A 285 8.23 -23.55 19.01
C PRO A 285 8.12 -22.51 17.90
N THR A 286 8.08 -22.99 16.65
CA THR A 286 7.57 -22.16 15.55
C THR A 286 6.04 -22.16 15.62
N ILE A 287 5.44 -20.96 15.67
CA ILE A 287 4.00 -20.77 15.83
C ILE A 287 3.39 -20.34 14.50
N THR A 288 2.44 -21.13 14.00
CA THR A 288 1.71 -20.85 12.75
C THR A 288 0.22 -20.71 13.02
N SER A 289 -0.38 -19.58 12.65
CA SER A 289 -1.83 -19.39 12.69
C SER A 289 -2.52 -20.19 11.60
N VAL A 290 -3.60 -20.89 11.95
CA VAL A 290 -4.40 -21.68 11.01
C VAL A 290 -5.56 -20.82 10.50
N SER A 291 -5.61 -20.54 9.20
CA SER A 291 -6.72 -19.84 8.57
C SER A 291 -7.80 -20.84 8.14
N SER A 292 -8.98 -20.84 8.77
CA SER A 292 -10.08 -21.72 8.36
C SER A 292 -11.29 -20.95 7.82
N ALA A 293 -12.00 -21.54 6.85
CA ALA A 293 -13.29 -21.05 6.35
C ALA A 293 -14.45 -21.33 7.32
N TYR A 294 -14.23 -22.11 8.38
CA TYR A 294 -15.26 -22.39 9.37
C TYR A 294 -15.40 -21.19 10.31
N ASN A 295 -16.48 -20.42 10.10
CA ASN A 295 -16.80 -19.29 10.95
C ASN A 295 -17.28 -19.79 12.32
N PHE A 296 -16.35 -19.93 13.26
CA PHE A 296 -16.67 -20.29 14.64
C PHE A 296 -17.73 -19.32 15.18
N PRO A 297 -18.92 -19.79 15.63
CA PRO A 297 -19.90 -18.90 16.25
C PRO A 297 -19.35 -18.32 17.56
N LEU A 298 -18.71 -19.17 18.37
CA LEU A 298 -17.98 -18.85 19.60
C LEU A 298 -16.62 -19.56 19.59
N GLY A 299 -15.64 -19.06 20.35
CA GLY A 299 -14.28 -19.62 20.35
C GLY A 299 -14.19 -21.01 21.01
N PRO A 300 -13.20 -21.83 20.60
CA PRO A 300 -12.92 -23.14 21.21
C PRO A 300 -12.39 -23.02 22.64
N THR A 301 -12.86 -23.89 23.53
CA THR A 301 -12.48 -23.94 24.96
C THR A 301 -11.34 -24.93 25.24
N ARG A 302 -11.31 -26.04 24.51
CA ARG A 302 -10.28 -27.09 24.60
C ARG A 302 -9.98 -27.66 23.21
N VAL A 303 -8.81 -28.30 23.10
CA VAL A 303 -8.36 -28.97 21.88
C VAL A 303 -7.71 -30.30 22.22
N ASN A 304 -7.88 -31.28 21.33
CA ASN A 304 -7.14 -32.52 21.38
C ASN A 304 -6.56 -32.85 19.99
N LEU A 305 -5.23 -33.00 19.94
CA LEU A 305 -4.46 -33.31 18.75
C LEU A 305 -4.18 -34.81 18.70
N LEU A 306 -4.52 -35.45 17.57
CA LEU A 306 -4.27 -36.87 17.36
C LEU A 306 -3.92 -37.17 15.90
N TYR A 307 -3.28 -38.31 15.68
CA TYR A 307 -2.94 -38.84 14.36
C TYR A 307 -3.56 -40.22 14.23
N GLU A 308 -4.55 -40.34 13.36
CA GLU A 308 -5.34 -41.54 13.09
C GLU A 308 -5.60 -41.62 11.58
N GLU A 309 -5.79 -42.82 11.02
CA GLU A 309 -6.03 -42.99 9.57
C GLU A 309 -4.95 -42.34 8.68
N GLY A 310 -3.70 -42.28 9.17
CA GLY A 310 -2.59 -41.64 8.46
C GLY A 310 -2.73 -40.12 8.33
N GLN A 311 -3.60 -39.49 9.12
CA GLN A 311 -3.92 -38.07 9.06
C GLN A 311 -3.90 -37.42 10.44
N TYR A 312 -3.50 -36.15 10.48
CA TYR A 312 -3.60 -35.30 11.65
C TYR A 312 -5.01 -34.72 11.79
N TYR A 313 -5.57 -34.87 12.99
CA TYR A 313 -6.83 -34.26 13.39
C TYR A 313 -6.64 -33.40 14.64
N ALA A 314 -7.29 -32.24 14.66
CA ALA A 314 -7.52 -31.49 15.90
C ALA A 314 -9.04 -31.40 16.14
N PHE A 315 -9.48 -31.98 17.25
CA PHE A 315 -10.86 -31.81 17.74
C PHE A 315 -10.92 -30.66 18.72
N MET A 316 -11.96 -29.85 18.60
CA MET A 316 -12.20 -28.69 19.45
C MET A 316 -13.67 -28.67 19.86
N ILE A 317 -13.92 -28.37 21.13
CA ILE A 317 -15.28 -28.12 21.61
C ILE A 317 -15.48 -26.62 21.76
N LEU A 318 -16.63 -26.13 21.30
CA LEU A 318 -17.01 -24.73 21.35
C LEU A 318 -17.94 -24.45 22.53
N LEU A 319 -18.01 -23.18 22.92
CA LEU A 319 -18.91 -22.69 23.97
C LEU A 319 -20.40 -22.91 23.69
N ASN A 320 -20.82 -23.30 22.48
CA ASN A 320 -22.21 -23.65 22.18
C ASN A 320 -22.45 -25.17 22.13
N GLY A 321 -21.48 -25.99 22.56
CA GLY A 321 -21.58 -27.45 22.61
C GLY A 321 -21.25 -28.14 21.28
N ASP A 322 -20.82 -27.39 20.26
CA ASP A 322 -20.42 -27.94 18.97
C ASP A 322 -19.02 -28.55 19.02
N LEU A 323 -18.91 -29.79 18.54
CA LEU A 323 -17.64 -30.47 18.33
C LEU A 323 -17.17 -30.21 16.88
N VAL A 324 -16.08 -29.48 16.73
CA VAL A 324 -15.45 -29.13 15.45
C VAL A 324 -14.21 -29.98 15.25
N LYS A 325 -14.05 -30.50 14.04
CA LYS A 325 -12.91 -31.31 13.60
C LYS A 325 -12.14 -30.59 12.51
N TYR A 326 -10.85 -30.40 12.73
CA TYR A 326 -9.88 -29.94 11.73
C TYR A 326 -9.10 -31.13 11.21
N ALA A 327 -9.20 -31.41 9.91
CA ALA A 327 -8.44 -32.47 9.25
C ALA A 327 -7.29 -31.88 8.42
N PHE A 328 -6.06 -32.05 8.88
CA PHE A 328 -4.84 -31.51 8.24
C PHE A 328 -4.25 -32.46 7.17
N GLY A 329 -4.75 -33.70 7.10
CA GLY A 329 -4.16 -34.72 6.23
C GLY A 329 -2.82 -35.23 6.77
N LYS A 330 -1.92 -35.67 5.89
CA LYS A 330 -0.65 -36.34 6.29
C LYS A 330 0.38 -35.43 6.96
N ASP A 331 0.25 -34.11 6.79
CA ASP A 331 1.17 -33.10 7.34
C ASP A 331 0.36 -32.09 8.14
N ILE A 332 0.73 -31.91 9.42
CA ILE A 332 0.06 -30.97 10.33
C ILE A 332 0.14 -29.51 9.85
N ASN A 333 1.10 -29.17 9.00
CA ASN A 333 1.29 -27.82 8.50
C ASN A 333 0.36 -27.45 7.33
N ASN A 334 -0.38 -28.42 6.79
CA ASN A 334 -1.37 -28.14 5.75
C ASN A 334 -2.52 -27.28 6.30
N GLN A 335 -3.20 -26.54 5.43
CA GLN A 335 -4.46 -25.91 5.82
C GLN A 335 -5.52 -27.00 6.04
N PRO A 336 -6.16 -27.06 7.22
CA PRO A 336 -7.09 -28.13 7.53
C PRO A 336 -8.46 -27.89 6.89
N ILE A 337 -9.15 -29.00 6.60
CA ILE A 337 -10.58 -28.98 6.30
C ILE A 337 -11.34 -29.00 7.63
N ALA A 338 -11.99 -27.89 7.94
CA ALA A 338 -12.77 -27.71 9.16
C ALA A 338 -14.23 -28.14 8.94
N THR A 339 -14.74 -29.04 9.79
CA THR A 339 -16.12 -29.56 9.73
C THR A 339 -16.73 -29.67 11.11
N LYS A 340 -18.06 -29.46 11.23
CA LYS A 340 -18.80 -29.81 12.45
C LYS A 340 -18.93 -31.34 12.49
N ALA A 341 -18.32 -31.97 13.49
CA ALA A 341 -18.37 -33.43 13.67
C ALA A 341 -19.62 -33.88 14.43
N GLY A 342 -20.12 -33.05 15.34
CA GLY A 342 -21.33 -33.28 16.13
C GLY A 342 -21.60 -32.11 17.07
N GLY A 343 -22.54 -32.25 18.00
CA GLY A 343 -22.73 -31.30 19.09
C GLY A 343 -23.94 -31.63 19.97
N PHE A 344 -24.09 -30.90 21.07
CA PHE A 344 -25.27 -30.88 21.92
C PHE A 344 -25.69 -29.43 22.20
N VAL A 345 -26.88 -29.22 22.77
CA VAL A 345 -27.33 -27.89 23.18
C VAL A 345 -26.86 -27.63 24.61
N GLY A 346 -25.82 -26.84 24.78
CA GLY A 346 -25.23 -26.50 26.08
C GLY A 346 -23.86 -25.82 25.92
N ASP A 347 -23.14 -25.61 27.02
CA ASP A 347 -21.87 -24.88 27.01
C ASP A 347 -20.69 -25.85 27.09
N GLY A 348 -20.09 -26.19 25.95
CA GLY A 348 -19.01 -27.17 25.86
C GLY A 348 -17.66 -26.68 26.40
N PHE A 349 -17.08 -27.38 27.37
CA PHE A 349 -15.79 -27.06 27.97
C PHE A 349 -14.76 -28.20 27.92
N GLY A 350 -14.91 -29.25 28.71
CA GLY A 350 -13.93 -30.33 28.78
C GLY A 350 -13.75 -31.06 27.45
N LEU A 351 -12.57 -31.62 27.19
CA LEU A 351 -12.36 -32.42 25.98
C LEU A 351 -11.28 -33.48 26.19
N CYS A 352 -11.68 -34.74 26.13
CA CYS A 352 -10.78 -35.89 26.16
C CYS A 352 -11.16 -36.87 25.06
N PHE A 353 -10.24 -37.08 24.11
CA PHE A 353 -10.30 -38.20 23.18
C PHE A 353 -9.72 -39.45 23.84
N VAL A 354 -10.38 -40.58 23.66
CA VAL A 354 -9.88 -41.88 24.12
C VAL A 354 -10.17 -42.95 23.08
N LYS A 355 -9.17 -43.81 22.85
CA LYS A 355 -9.30 -45.00 22.00
C LYS A 355 -9.26 -46.25 22.88
N ALA A 356 -10.31 -47.05 22.85
CA ALA A 356 -10.42 -48.30 23.62
C ALA A 356 -10.82 -49.44 22.68
N ASN A 357 -10.01 -50.49 22.58
CA ASN A 357 -10.27 -51.64 21.71
C ASN A 357 -10.66 -51.26 20.26
N SER A 358 -9.96 -50.28 19.67
CA SER A 358 -10.26 -49.71 18.34
C SER A 358 -11.54 -48.87 18.22
N GLU A 359 -12.29 -48.69 19.29
CA GLU A 359 -13.40 -47.75 19.38
C GLU A 359 -12.86 -46.37 19.80
N ASN A 360 -13.35 -45.31 19.17
CA ASN A 360 -12.93 -43.94 19.44
C ASN A 360 -14.09 -43.19 20.12
N PHE A 361 -13.80 -42.59 21.27
CA PHE A 361 -14.75 -41.78 22.02
C PHE A 361 -14.18 -40.40 22.27
N ILE A 362 -15.05 -39.39 22.28
CA ILE A 362 -14.72 -38.08 22.84
C ILE A 362 -15.66 -37.80 23.99
N TYR A 363 -15.10 -37.49 25.16
CA TYR A 363 -15.84 -37.05 26.33
C TYR A 363 -15.71 -35.54 26.48
N THR A 364 -16.82 -34.89 26.81
CA THR A 364 -16.88 -33.45 27.06
C THR A 364 -17.85 -33.14 28.19
N THR A 365 -17.77 -31.93 28.73
CA THR A 365 -18.63 -31.46 29.79
C THR A 365 -19.47 -30.29 29.32
N ASP A 366 -20.72 -30.27 29.76
CA ASP A 366 -21.57 -29.08 29.72
C ASP A 366 -21.38 -28.28 31.00
N PHE A 367 -20.88 -27.06 30.84
CA PHE A 367 -20.48 -26.15 31.91
C PHE A 367 -21.61 -25.81 32.87
N LEU A 368 -22.85 -25.71 32.41
CA LEU A 368 -23.99 -25.29 33.24
C LEU A 368 -24.88 -26.45 33.68
N SER A 369 -25.14 -27.43 32.81
CA SER A 369 -26.01 -28.55 33.18
C SER A 369 -25.32 -29.58 34.08
N ASN A 370 -23.99 -29.50 34.22
CA ASN A 370 -23.17 -30.45 34.96
C ASN A 370 -23.25 -31.87 34.40
N THR A 371 -23.48 -31.99 33.09
CA THR A 371 -23.59 -33.25 32.37
C THR A 371 -22.30 -33.55 31.62
N VAL A 372 -21.83 -34.80 31.72
CA VAL A 372 -20.79 -35.34 30.85
C VAL A 372 -21.45 -35.93 29.62
N TYR A 373 -21.01 -35.53 28.43
CA TYR A 373 -21.45 -36.07 27.15
C TYR A 373 -20.37 -36.97 26.55
N THR A 374 -20.80 -37.99 25.84
CA THR A 374 -19.94 -38.88 25.04
C THR A 374 -20.31 -38.77 23.57
N PHE A 375 -19.30 -38.59 22.73
CA PHE A 375 -19.38 -38.64 21.28
C PHE A 375 -18.77 -39.97 20.86
N ASP A 376 -19.62 -40.85 20.36
CA ASP A 376 -19.22 -42.18 19.91
C ASP A 376 -18.91 -42.16 18.41
N PHE A 377 -17.70 -42.56 18.03
CA PHE A 377 -17.28 -42.75 16.64
C PHE A 377 -17.24 -44.23 16.25
N THR A 378 -17.80 -45.13 17.08
CA THR A 378 -17.77 -46.57 16.85
C THR A 378 -18.43 -46.90 15.53
N ASN A 379 -17.67 -47.63 14.72
CA ASN A 379 -18.08 -48.21 13.46
C ASN A 379 -18.27 -49.72 13.69
N ASN A 380 -19.31 -50.33 13.12
CA ASN A 380 -19.57 -51.77 13.25
C ASN A 380 -18.45 -52.58 12.60
N CYS A 381 -17.38 -52.88 13.35
CA CYS A 381 -16.23 -53.57 12.80
C CYS A 381 -16.59 -55.00 12.44
N SER A 382 -16.35 -55.36 11.18
CA SER A 382 -16.61 -56.70 10.66
C SER A 382 -15.40 -57.63 10.72
N ALA A 383 -14.30 -57.19 11.31
CA ALA A 383 -13.07 -57.99 11.43
C ALA A 383 -13.26 -59.14 12.43
N SER A 384 -12.69 -60.32 12.13
CA SER A 384 -12.69 -61.48 13.04
C SER A 384 -11.80 -61.27 14.28
N ILE A 385 -10.85 -60.34 14.20
CA ILE A 385 -10.04 -59.83 15.31
C ILE A 385 -10.01 -58.31 15.22
N ILE A 386 -10.22 -57.61 16.34
CA ILE A 386 -10.40 -56.15 16.36
C ILE A 386 -9.05 -55.42 16.47
N ASN A 387 -8.17 -55.95 17.34
CA ASN A 387 -6.82 -55.46 17.55
C ASN A 387 -5.86 -56.63 17.87
N SER A 388 -4.56 -56.36 17.87
CA SER A 388 -3.53 -57.32 18.29
C SER A 388 -2.27 -56.62 18.75
N THR A 389 -1.54 -57.17 19.72
CA THR A 389 -0.20 -56.70 20.11
C THR A 389 0.92 -57.63 19.65
N GLN A 390 0.58 -58.70 18.95
CA GLN A 390 1.54 -59.69 18.46
C GLN A 390 2.33 -59.15 17.26
N THR A 391 3.57 -59.64 17.09
CA THR A 391 4.41 -59.30 15.94
C THR A 391 3.74 -59.68 14.62
N ILE A 392 3.07 -60.83 14.57
CA ILE A 392 2.24 -61.25 13.45
C ILE A 392 0.83 -61.47 14.02
N PRO A 393 -0.17 -60.71 13.58
CA PRO A 393 -1.54 -60.91 14.04
C PRO A 393 -2.09 -62.22 13.47
N GLY A 394 -2.93 -62.92 14.25
CA GLY A 394 -3.52 -64.20 13.85
C GLY A 394 -4.45 -64.11 12.63
N SER A 395 -5.22 -65.18 12.36
CA SER A 395 -6.12 -65.23 11.19
C SER A 395 -7.17 -64.11 11.19
N LEU A 396 -7.02 -63.18 10.25
CA LEU A 396 -7.94 -62.07 10.01
C LEU A 396 -8.91 -62.41 8.87
N SER A 397 -10.18 -62.07 9.01
CA SER A 397 -11.19 -62.09 7.96
C SER A 397 -12.21 -60.99 8.23
N TYR A 398 -12.99 -60.59 7.22
CA TYR A 398 -14.07 -59.61 7.38
C TYR A 398 -15.43 -60.19 7.00
N THR A 399 -16.45 -59.93 7.82
CA THR A 399 -17.84 -60.38 7.61
C THR A 399 -18.68 -59.41 6.78
N SER A 400 -18.15 -58.24 6.41
CA SER A 400 -18.80 -57.26 5.55
C SER A 400 -17.84 -56.68 4.52
N GLY A 401 -18.36 -56.33 3.34
CA GLY A 401 -17.58 -55.75 2.25
C GLY A 401 -17.21 -54.27 2.45
N GLY A 402 -16.49 -53.72 1.48
CA GLY A 402 -15.96 -52.36 1.44
C GLY A 402 -14.45 -52.30 1.70
N THR A 403 -13.87 -51.12 1.53
CA THR A 403 -12.48 -50.84 1.90
C THR A 403 -12.34 -50.86 3.41
N LYS A 404 -11.41 -51.68 3.91
CA LYS A 404 -11.04 -51.77 5.33
C LYS A 404 -9.65 -51.21 5.51
N TYR A 405 -9.46 -50.41 6.54
CA TYR A 405 -8.19 -49.80 6.88
C TYR A 405 -7.57 -50.56 8.05
N ILE A 406 -6.28 -50.84 7.93
CA ILE A 406 -5.50 -51.51 8.97
C ILE A 406 -4.37 -50.57 9.38
N THR A 407 -4.28 -50.26 10.68
CA THR A 407 -3.18 -49.47 11.23
C THR A 407 -2.25 -50.35 12.05
N LEU A 408 -0.94 -50.19 11.85
CA LEU A 408 0.11 -50.77 12.69
C LEU A 408 0.90 -49.64 13.36
N SER A 409 0.79 -49.53 14.68
CA SER A 409 1.66 -48.69 15.50
C SER A 409 2.83 -49.51 16.02
N ALA A 410 4.05 -49.09 15.68
CA ALA A 410 5.29 -49.72 16.09
C ALA A 410 6.02 -48.84 17.10
N TYR A 411 6.47 -49.45 18.20
CA TYR A 411 7.17 -48.78 19.29
C TYR A 411 8.60 -49.28 19.38
N ASN A 412 9.58 -48.40 19.59
CA ASN A 412 10.94 -48.82 19.94
C ASN A 412 11.16 -48.92 21.46
N SER A 413 12.35 -49.33 21.87
CA SER A 413 12.72 -49.52 23.28
C SER A 413 12.64 -48.25 24.13
N ASN A 414 12.67 -47.07 23.49
CA ASN A 414 12.60 -45.76 24.15
C ASN A 414 11.18 -45.20 24.17
N GLY A 415 10.20 -45.97 23.68
CA GLY A 415 8.79 -45.58 23.65
C GLY A 415 8.42 -44.64 22.50
N GLN A 416 9.30 -44.40 21.51
CA GLN A 416 8.93 -43.67 20.29
C GLN A 416 7.97 -44.53 19.46
N ILE A 417 6.93 -43.90 18.93
CA ILE A 417 5.86 -44.53 18.15
C ILE A 417 5.85 -43.98 16.74
N VAL A 418 5.65 -44.86 15.76
CA VAL A 418 5.30 -44.49 14.39
C VAL A 418 4.17 -45.40 13.95
N SER A 419 3.19 -44.86 13.23
CA SER A 419 2.05 -45.62 12.69
C SER A 419 2.16 -45.77 11.18
N TYR A 420 1.84 -46.96 10.67
CA TYR A 420 1.69 -47.26 9.25
C TYR A 420 0.25 -47.68 8.97
N LEU A 421 -0.33 -47.12 7.91
CA LEU A 421 -1.68 -47.41 7.45
C LEU A 421 -1.61 -48.07 6.08
N ASP A 422 -2.34 -49.16 5.91
CA ASP A 422 -2.66 -49.73 4.61
C ASP A 422 -4.14 -50.11 4.53
N SER A 423 -4.63 -50.44 3.34
CA SER A 423 -6.03 -50.78 3.12
C SER A 423 -6.21 -52.04 2.31
N ILE A 424 -7.30 -52.76 2.57
CA ILE A 424 -7.71 -53.94 1.80
C ILE A 424 -9.15 -53.76 1.33
N PHE A 425 -9.44 -54.09 0.07
CA PHE A 425 -10.80 -54.09 -0.43
C PHE A 425 -11.46 -55.46 -0.20
N VAL A 426 -12.49 -55.51 0.64
CA VAL A 426 -13.30 -56.72 0.86
C VAL A 426 -14.50 -56.67 -0.06
N ARG A 427 -14.62 -57.63 -0.98
CA ARG A 427 -15.68 -57.65 -2.00
C ARG A 427 -17.07 -57.81 -1.36
N PRO A 428 -17.97 -56.81 -1.46
CA PRO A 428 -19.34 -56.95 -0.95
C PRO A 428 -20.13 -57.95 -1.80
N VAL A 429 -21.15 -58.57 -1.21
CA VAL A 429 -22.11 -59.42 -1.95
C VAL A 429 -22.76 -58.56 -3.04
N VAL A 430 -22.75 -59.04 -4.28
CA VAL A 430 -23.43 -58.34 -5.38
C VAL A 430 -24.94 -58.49 -5.19
N ASN A 431 -25.62 -57.38 -4.93
CA ASN A 431 -27.08 -57.37 -4.91
C ASN A 431 -27.58 -57.20 -6.35
N PRO A 432 -28.31 -58.18 -6.91
CA PRO A 432 -28.79 -58.08 -8.28
C PRO A 432 -29.82 -56.97 -8.34
N MET A 433 -29.60 -56.00 -9.23
CA MET A 433 -30.63 -55.07 -9.62
C MET A 433 -30.92 -55.26 -11.11
N PHE A 434 -32.13 -54.90 -11.51
CA PHE A 434 -32.45 -54.85 -12.92
C PHE A 434 -33.34 -53.66 -13.22
N SER A 435 -33.21 -53.19 -14.45
CA SER A 435 -34.14 -52.25 -15.04
C SER A 435 -34.96 -52.96 -16.10
N VAL A 436 -36.20 -52.50 -16.23
CA VAL A 436 -37.14 -52.98 -17.24
C VAL A 436 -37.57 -51.79 -18.06
N THR A 437 -37.50 -51.91 -19.38
CA THR A 437 -37.98 -50.89 -20.30
C THR A 437 -38.91 -51.50 -21.33
N ASN A 438 -39.81 -50.67 -21.88
CA ASN A 438 -40.83 -51.08 -22.84
C ASN A 438 -41.87 -52.06 -22.25
N LEU A 439 -42.70 -51.56 -21.33
CA LEU A 439 -43.73 -52.32 -20.61
C LEU A 439 -45.04 -52.43 -21.39
N CYS A 440 -44.97 -52.36 -22.72
CA CYS A 440 -46.13 -52.36 -23.59
C CYS A 440 -46.42 -53.77 -24.07
N ASN A 441 -47.68 -54.19 -23.99
CA ASN A 441 -48.08 -55.51 -24.48
C ASN A 441 -47.80 -55.65 -25.98
N ASN A 442 -47.41 -56.85 -26.41
CA ASN A 442 -47.00 -57.16 -27.79
C ASN A 442 -45.78 -56.36 -28.30
N GLN A 443 -45.00 -55.76 -27.42
CA GLN A 443 -43.70 -55.17 -27.73
C GLN A 443 -42.60 -55.89 -26.92
N PRO A 444 -41.36 -56.01 -27.43
CA PRO A 444 -40.27 -56.61 -26.69
C PRO A 444 -39.92 -55.78 -25.45
N THR A 445 -40.19 -56.32 -24.27
CA THR A 445 -39.75 -55.75 -22.99
C THR A 445 -38.27 -56.11 -22.78
N LEU A 446 -37.43 -55.10 -22.59
CA LEU A 446 -36.00 -55.28 -22.38
C LEU A 446 -35.71 -55.33 -20.88
N PHE A 447 -35.12 -56.44 -20.43
CA PHE A 447 -34.64 -56.68 -19.09
C PHE A 447 -33.12 -56.54 -19.09
N THR A 448 -32.59 -55.61 -18.29
CA THR A 448 -31.14 -55.41 -18.18
C THR A 448 -30.72 -55.49 -16.73
N ALA A 449 -29.84 -56.45 -16.44
CA ALA A 449 -29.16 -56.55 -15.16
C ALA A 449 -28.26 -55.32 -15.01
N SER A 450 -28.38 -54.67 -13.86
CA SER A 450 -27.57 -53.53 -13.45
C SER A 450 -26.82 -53.95 -12.20
N ASP A 451 -25.68 -54.59 -12.42
CA ASP A 451 -24.77 -54.90 -11.32
C ASP A 451 -24.02 -53.62 -10.93
N ILE A 452 -23.82 -53.39 -9.64
CA ILE A 452 -23.04 -52.24 -9.16
C ILE A 452 -21.57 -52.43 -9.57
N LEU A 453 -21.00 -51.45 -10.27
CA LEU A 453 -19.69 -51.47 -10.94
C LEU A 453 -18.47 -51.31 -9.99
N ASP A 454 -18.51 -51.90 -8.78
CA ASP A 454 -17.40 -51.81 -7.81
C ASP A 454 -16.38 -52.96 -7.96
N GLY A 455 -16.02 -53.28 -9.21
CA GLY A 455 -15.05 -54.33 -9.54
C GLY A 455 -15.46 -55.77 -9.19
N ASN A 456 -16.66 -55.98 -8.62
CA ASN A 456 -17.23 -57.28 -8.28
C ASN A 456 -18.32 -57.67 -9.29
N LYS A 457 -17.91 -58.24 -10.43
CA LYS A 457 -18.84 -58.57 -11.53
C LYS A 457 -19.60 -59.86 -11.24
N ALA A 458 -20.87 -59.89 -11.62
CA ALA A 458 -21.58 -61.15 -11.77
C ALA A 458 -20.90 -61.99 -12.86
N THR A 459 -20.70 -63.27 -12.58
CA THR A 459 -20.13 -64.27 -13.49
C THR A 459 -21.21 -65.03 -14.25
N SER A 460 -22.46 -65.02 -13.78
CA SER A 460 -23.62 -65.61 -14.47
C SER A 460 -24.93 -64.93 -14.09
N TYR A 461 -25.91 -64.96 -15.01
CA TYR A 461 -27.24 -64.36 -14.87
C TYR A 461 -28.32 -65.36 -15.29
N LEU A 462 -29.38 -65.48 -14.49
CA LEU A 462 -30.56 -66.27 -14.79
C LEU A 462 -31.83 -65.45 -14.51
N TRP A 463 -32.67 -65.32 -15.53
CA TRP A 463 -33.96 -64.63 -15.48
C TRP A 463 -35.11 -65.63 -15.45
N ASN A 464 -36.13 -65.33 -14.67
CA ASN A 464 -37.45 -65.95 -14.73
C ASN A 464 -38.48 -64.82 -14.90
N PHE A 465 -39.24 -64.83 -15.99
CA PHE A 465 -40.15 -63.74 -16.34
C PHE A 465 -41.54 -63.85 -15.68
N GLY A 466 -41.77 -64.85 -14.84
CA GLY A 466 -43.04 -65.01 -14.11
C GLY A 466 -44.21 -65.53 -14.96
N ASP A 467 -43.97 -65.83 -16.24
CA ASP A 467 -44.91 -66.47 -17.18
C ASP A 467 -44.52 -67.91 -17.55
N GLY A 468 -43.53 -68.47 -16.83
CA GLY A 468 -42.98 -69.80 -17.08
C GLY A 468 -41.76 -69.82 -18.00
N GLN A 469 -41.37 -68.69 -18.59
CA GLN A 469 -40.17 -68.60 -19.42
C GLN A 469 -38.95 -68.09 -18.64
N THR A 470 -37.77 -68.52 -19.07
CA THR A 470 -36.48 -68.14 -18.47
C THR A 470 -35.49 -67.76 -19.55
N ALA A 471 -34.47 -66.97 -19.18
CA ALA A 471 -33.38 -66.61 -20.07
C ALA A 471 -32.07 -66.44 -19.29
N THR A 472 -30.94 -66.49 -19.99
CA THR A 472 -29.61 -66.26 -19.42
C THR A 472 -28.92 -65.12 -20.16
N GLY A 473 -28.14 -64.32 -19.44
CA GLY A 473 -27.40 -63.18 -19.99
C GLY A 473 -27.66 -61.88 -19.22
N ALA A 474 -26.73 -60.93 -19.30
CA ALA A 474 -26.83 -59.66 -18.58
C ALA A 474 -27.96 -58.76 -19.11
N SER A 475 -28.32 -58.89 -20.39
CA SER A 475 -29.44 -58.18 -21.00
C SER A 475 -30.20 -59.14 -21.90
N VAL A 476 -31.52 -59.22 -21.71
CA VAL A 476 -32.41 -60.16 -22.41
C VAL A 476 -33.71 -59.46 -22.77
N GLN A 477 -34.32 -59.87 -23.89
CA GLN A 477 -35.63 -59.38 -24.30
C GLN A 477 -36.68 -60.46 -24.09
N HIS A 478 -37.87 -60.05 -23.67
CA HIS A 478 -39.03 -60.91 -23.52
C HIS A 478 -40.32 -60.18 -23.90
N THR A 479 -41.23 -60.85 -24.61
CA THR A 479 -42.45 -60.23 -25.12
C THR A 479 -43.67 -60.81 -24.42
N TYR A 480 -44.43 -59.96 -23.72
CA TYR A 480 -45.68 -60.34 -23.07
C TYR A 480 -46.88 -60.13 -23.98
N THR A 481 -47.68 -61.18 -24.18
CA THR A 481 -48.87 -61.15 -25.04
C THR A 481 -50.12 -60.61 -24.32
N THR A 482 -50.17 -60.72 -23.00
CA THR A 482 -51.28 -60.24 -22.17
C THR A 482 -50.81 -59.17 -21.18
N ALA A 483 -51.61 -58.12 -21.07
CA ALA A 483 -51.37 -57.01 -20.15
C ALA A 483 -51.83 -57.40 -18.73
N GLN A 484 -50.87 -57.62 -17.83
CA GLN A 484 -51.06 -57.96 -16.42
C GLN A 484 -49.74 -57.75 -15.65
N ASN A 485 -49.71 -58.07 -14.36
CA ASN A 485 -48.48 -58.05 -13.55
C ASN A 485 -47.78 -59.41 -13.59
N TYR A 486 -46.45 -59.41 -13.75
CA TYR A 486 -45.59 -60.59 -13.75
C TYR A 486 -44.49 -60.47 -12.69
N ASN A 487 -44.27 -61.50 -11.89
CA ASN A 487 -43.17 -61.51 -10.90
C ASN A 487 -41.87 -61.97 -11.57
N VAL A 488 -41.03 -61.01 -11.94
CA VAL A 488 -39.76 -61.27 -12.62
C VAL A 488 -38.65 -61.44 -11.60
N THR A 489 -37.88 -62.52 -11.70
CA THR A 489 -36.78 -62.82 -10.79
C THR A 489 -35.45 -62.86 -11.56
N LEU A 490 -34.47 -62.08 -11.11
CA LEU A 490 -33.07 -62.16 -11.54
C LEU A 490 -32.26 -62.86 -10.45
N THR A 491 -31.57 -63.93 -10.82
CA THR A 491 -30.58 -64.61 -9.98
C THR A 491 -29.20 -64.44 -10.59
N ILE A 492 -28.23 -63.98 -9.80
CA ILE A 492 -26.84 -63.83 -10.22
C ILE A 492 -25.91 -64.65 -9.33
N LYS A 493 -24.72 -64.90 -9.88
CA LYS A 493 -23.58 -65.45 -9.14
C LYS A 493 -22.40 -64.52 -9.31
N ASP A 494 -21.70 -64.16 -8.24
CA ASP A 494 -20.55 -63.26 -8.30
C ASP A 494 -19.21 -63.99 -8.51
N ILE A 495 -18.10 -63.24 -8.58
CA ILE A 495 -16.74 -63.79 -8.71
C ILE A 495 -16.26 -64.52 -7.45
N CYS A 496 -16.87 -64.23 -6.29
CA CYS A 496 -16.68 -64.95 -5.03
C CYS A 496 -17.58 -66.20 -4.94
N ASN A 497 -18.24 -66.58 -6.05
CA ASN A 497 -19.13 -67.74 -6.16
C ASN A 497 -20.38 -67.66 -5.27
N GLN A 498 -20.72 -66.48 -4.74
CA GLN A 498 -21.92 -66.25 -3.94
C GLN A 498 -23.13 -66.04 -4.84
N THR A 499 -24.28 -66.56 -4.41
CA THR A 499 -25.54 -66.47 -5.16
C THR A 499 -26.49 -65.50 -4.48
N SER A 500 -27.09 -64.63 -5.27
CA SER A 500 -28.08 -63.64 -4.80
C SER A 500 -29.21 -63.53 -5.83
N SER A 501 -30.41 -63.24 -5.35
CA SER A 501 -31.60 -63.14 -6.21
C SER A 501 -32.48 -61.95 -5.82
N LYS A 502 -33.10 -61.31 -6.81
CA LYS A 502 -34.09 -60.25 -6.62
C LYS A 502 -35.33 -60.53 -7.46
N THR A 503 -36.50 -60.40 -6.85
CA THR A 503 -37.80 -60.50 -7.52
C THR A 503 -38.51 -59.15 -7.49
N GLU A 504 -39.02 -58.70 -8.64
CA GLU A 504 -39.86 -57.51 -8.75
C GLU A 504 -41.13 -57.80 -9.57
N SER A 505 -42.24 -57.14 -9.23
CA SER A 505 -43.49 -57.21 -9.99
C SER A 505 -43.47 -56.21 -11.15
N VAL A 506 -43.51 -56.70 -12.38
CA VAL A 506 -43.49 -55.93 -13.63
C VAL A 506 -44.90 -55.86 -14.24
N LYS A 507 -45.48 -54.67 -14.32
CA LYS A 507 -46.80 -54.44 -14.93
C LYS A 507 -46.68 -54.18 -16.43
N ILE A 508 -47.34 -54.99 -17.24
CA ILE A 508 -47.46 -54.80 -18.69
C ILE A 508 -48.79 -54.12 -19.02
N SER A 509 -48.75 -53.03 -19.79
CA SER A 509 -49.88 -52.13 -20.07
C SER A 509 -50.25 -52.08 -21.56
N ARG A 510 -51.45 -51.58 -21.87
CA ARG A 510 -51.90 -51.24 -23.25
C ARG A 510 -51.64 -49.76 -23.53
N SER A 511 -51.38 -49.40 -24.78
CA SER A 511 -51.15 -48.00 -25.19
C SER A 511 -52.44 -47.14 -25.16
N SER A 512 -52.33 -45.90 -24.67
CA SER A 512 -53.34 -44.84 -24.78
C SER A 512 -53.37 -44.21 -26.19
N THR A 513 -54.48 -43.59 -26.61
CA THR A 513 -54.63 -43.01 -27.98
C THR A 513 -54.49 -41.49 -27.96
N ALA A 514 -53.59 -40.94 -28.78
CA ALA A 514 -53.34 -39.49 -28.88
C ALA A 514 -54.42 -38.73 -29.67
N ASP A 515 -54.84 -37.54 -29.22
CA ASP A 515 -55.70 -36.60 -29.97
C ASP A 515 -55.43 -35.12 -29.59
N ILE A 516 -55.76 -34.18 -30.49
CA ILE A 516 -55.52 -32.73 -30.36
C ILE A 516 -56.83 -31.94 -30.54
N GLU A 517 -57.18 -31.06 -29.62
CA GLU A 517 -58.20 -30.02 -29.84
C GLU A 517 -57.53 -28.74 -30.38
N LEU A 518 -57.95 -28.29 -31.56
CA LEU A 518 -57.42 -27.09 -32.22
C LEU A 518 -58.15 -25.81 -31.74
N PRO A 519 -57.45 -24.66 -31.67
CA PRO A 519 -58.04 -23.39 -31.28
C PRO A 519 -59.06 -22.86 -32.31
N ASN A 520 -60.06 -22.11 -31.83
CA ASN A 520 -61.09 -21.48 -32.67
C ASN A 520 -60.59 -20.21 -33.41
N SER A 521 -59.46 -19.64 -33.00
CA SER A 521 -58.85 -18.46 -33.63
C SER A 521 -57.69 -18.87 -34.54
N ASN A 522 -57.44 -18.09 -35.58
CA ASN A 522 -56.55 -18.50 -36.66
C ASN A 522 -55.71 -17.37 -37.25
N CYS A 523 -55.10 -16.52 -36.43
CA CYS A 523 -54.21 -15.46 -36.93
C CYS A 523 -52.74 -15.75 -36.62
N SER A 524 -51.83 -15.41 -37.55
CA SER A 524 -50.40 -15.30 -37.23
C SER A 524 -50.17 -14.16 -36.23
N TYR A 525 -49.08 -14.24 -35.46
CA TYR A 525 -48.73 -13.37 -34.32
C TYR A 525 -49.70 -13.40 -33.13
N GLN A 526 -50.76 -14.20 -33.20
CA GLN A 526 -51.67 -14.42 -32.08
C GLN A 526 -51.19 -15.58 -31.21
N SER A 527 -51.39 -15.49 -29.90
CA SER A 527 -51.23 -16.63 -29.00
C SER A 527 -52.40 -17.59 -29.14
N LEU A 528 -52.11 -18.82 -29.61
CA LEU A 528 -53.10 -19.87 -29.87
C LEU A 528 -52.94 -20.99 -28.84
N GLN A 529 -54.05 -21.35 -28.18
CA GLN A 529 -54.06 -22.42 -27.18
C GLN A 529 -54.41 -23.77 -27.81
N PHE A 530 -53.52 -24.74 -27.67
CA PHE A 530 -53.74 -26.14 -28.07
C PHE A 530 -54.07 -26.96 -26.83
N LYS A 531 -54.98 -27.93 -26.96
CA LYS A 531 -55.31 -28.82 -25.85
C LYS A 531 -55.16 -30.28 -26.21
N ASP A 532 -54.73 -31.06 -25.23
CA ASP A 532 -54.71 -32.51 -25.28
C ASP A 532 -56.15 -33.06 -25.20
N ALA A 533 -56.54 -33.86 -26.20
CA ALA A 533 -57.83 -34.56 -26.26
C ALA A 533 -57.67 -36.09 -26.20
N SER A 534 -56.50 -36.57 -25.80
CA SER A 534 -56.13 -37.99 -25.81
C SER A 534 -57.01 -38.85 -24.90
N THR A 535 -57.23 -40.12 -25.28
CA THR A 535 -58.00 -41.09 -24.49
C THR A 535 -57.09 -42.07 -23.75
N ILE A 536 -57.28 -42.16 -22.43
CA ILE A 536 -56.45 -42.98 -21.53
C ILE A 536 -56.99 -44.41 -21.45
N VAL A 537 -56.15 -45.41 -21.69
CA VAL A 537 -56.49 -46.84 -21.54
C VAL A 537 -55.50 -47.55 -20.61
N ASN A 538 -55.78 -47.58 -19.30
CA ASN A 538 -55.01 -48.28 -18.26
C ASN A 538 -53.50 -47.94 -18.17
N ASP A 539 -53.04 -46.91 -18.88
CA ASP A 539 -51.69 -46.33 -18.84
C ASP A 539 -51.80 -44.79 -18.81
N PRO A 540 -51.84 -44.16 -17.61
CA PRO A 540 -51.94 -42.71 -17.47
C PRO A 540 -50.85 -41.98 -18.25
N ILE A 541 -51.20 -40.89 -18.94
CA ILE A 541 -50.23 -40.09 -19.70
C ILE A 541 -49.33 -39.33 -18.71
N VAL A 542 -48.01 -39.45 -18.87
CA VAL A 542 -47.01 -38.79 -18.01
C VAL A 542 -46.13 -37.80 -18.77
N LYS A 543 -46.16 -37.82 -20.10
CA LYS A 543 -45.38 -36.90 -20.95
C LYS A 543 -46.17 -36.52 -22.20
N TRP A 544 -46.13 -35.24 -22.54
CA TRP A 544 -46.60 -34.68 -23.81
C TRP A 544 -45.38 -34.16 -24.56
N GLU A 545 -45.33 -34.37 -25.87
CA GLU A 545 -44.31 -33.85 -26.77
C GLU A 545 -45.02 -33.28 -27.99
N TRP A 546 -45.19 -31.96 -27.99
CA TRP A 546 -45.76 -31.20 -29.10
C TRP A 546 -44.65 -30.78 -30.06
N THR A 547 -44.91 -30.88 -31.36
CA THR A 547 -44.04 -30.34 -32.42
C THR A 547 -44.87 -29.50 -33.37
N PHE A 548 -44.40 -28.29 -33.66
CA PHE A 548 -45.03 -27.35 -34.57
C PHE A 548 -44.24 -27.25 -35.88
N SER A 549 -44.89 -26.82 -36.97
CA SER A 549 -44.27 -26.73 -38.32
C SER A 549 -43.15 -25.70 -38.45
N ASP A 550 -42.95 -24.83 -37.46
CA ASP A 550 -41.80 -23.92 -37.36
C ASP A 550 -40.60 -24.53 -36.60
N ASN A 551 -40.64 -25.84 -36.34
CA ASN A 551 -39.66 -26.61 -35.58
C ASN A 551 -39.57 -26.26 -34.09
N THR A 552 -40.54 -25.51 -33.55
CA THR A 552 -40.67 -25.35 -32.10
C THR A 552 -41.34 -26.56 -31.47
N THR A 553 -41.14 -26.73 -30.16
CA THR A 553 -41.69 -27.86 -29.40
C THR A 553 -42.22 -27.40 -28.05
N SER A 554 -43.13 -28.18 -27.46
CA SER A 554 -43.58 -27.98 -26.09
C SER A 554 -43.81 -29.30 -25.37
N THR A 555 -43.65 -29.31 -24.06
CA THR A 555 -43.95 -30.47 -23.20
C THR A 555 -45.13 -30.23 -22.26
N GLU A 556 -45.75 -29.05 -22.32
CA GLU A 556 -46.96 -28.76 -21.55
C GLU A 556 -48.13 -29.61 -22.07
N GLN A 557 -49.06 -29.98 -21.19
CA GLN A 557 -50.26 -30.71 -21.62
C GLN A 557 -51.13 -29.87 -22.59
N ASN A 558 -51.28 -28.57 -22.32
CA ASN A 558 -52.10 -27.66 -23.11
C ASN A 558 -51.30 -26.40 -23.48
N PRO A 559 -50.37 -26.50 -24.45
CA PRO A 559 -49.44 -25.43 -24.73
C PRO A 559 -50.10 -24.25 -25.43
N VAL A 560 -49.56 -23.06 -25.19
CA VAL A 560 -49.83 -21.87 -25.98
C VAL A 560 -48.69 -21.67 -26.98
N HIS A 561 -49.00 -21.50 -28.26
CA HIS A 561 -48.01 -21.27 -29.30
C HIS A 561 -48.41 -20.12 -30.22
N THR A 562 -47.42 -19.40 -30.73
CA THR A 562 -47.63 -18.28 -31.67
C THR A 562 -46.84 -18.52 -32.94
N PHE A 563 -47.54 -18.62 -34.06
CA PHE A 563 -46.92 -18.72 -35.38
C PHE A 563 -46.69 -17.34 -35.96
N THR A 564 -45.51 -17.07 -36.49
CA THR A 564 -45.18 -15.80 -37.17
C THR A 564 -45.58 -15.79 -38.63
N MET A 565 -45.81 -16.95 -39.24
CA MET A 565 -46.22 -17.09 -40.64
C MET A 565 -47.69 -17.47 -40.77
N SER A 566 -48.39 -16.82 -41.69
CA SER A 566 -49.72 -17.24 -42.14
C SER A 566 -49.65 -18.48 -43.04
N GLY A 567 -50.81 -19.07 -43.36
CA GLY A 567 -50.91 -20.28 -44.16
C GLY A 567 -51.13 -21.55 -43.33
N ILE A 568 -50.94 -22.72 -43.96
CA ILE A 568 -51.19 -24.02 -43.33
C ILE A 568 -50.03 -24.36 -42.38
N GLN A 569 -50.35 -24.56 -41.10
CA GLN A 569 -49.42 -25.01 -40.06
C GLN A 569 -49.79 -26.42 -39.61
N THR A 570 -48.79 -27.24 -39.30
CA THR A 570 -48.97 -28.62 -38.81
C THR A 570 -48.59 -28.68 -37.34
N VAL A 571 -49.41 -29.35 -36.54
CA VAL A 571 -49.19 -29.58 -35.11
C VAL A 571 -49.27 -31.07 -34.84
N SER A 572 -48.22 -31.63 -34.25
CA SER A 572 -48.19 -33.03 -33.83
C SER A 572 -48.05 -33.14 -32.33
N LEU A 573 -48.73 -34.12 -31.74
CA LEU A 573 -48.64 -34.48 -30.33
C LEU A 573 -48.19 -35.93 -30.23
N THR A 574 -47.13 -36.17 -29.48
CA THR A 574 -46.72 -37.49 -29.02
C THR A 574 -46.94 -37.57 -27.51
N ILE A 575 -47.77 -38.51 -27.08
CA ILE A 575 -47.98 -38.79 -25.65
C ILE A 575 -47.15 -40.00 -25.24
N THR A 576 -46.60 -39.98 -24.03
CA THR A 576 -45.98 -41.14 -23.39
C THR A 576 -46.75 -41.47 -22.12
N GLY A 577 -47.24 -42.70 -22.04
CA GLY A 577 -47.86 -43.24 -20.83
C GLY A 577 -46.84 -43.60 -19.75
N GLN A 578 -47.30 -43.77 -18.52
CA GLN A 578 -46.49 -44.12 -17.34
C GLN A 578 -45.67 -45.40 -17.56
N SER A 579 -46.16 -46.31 -18.39
CA SER A 579 -45.53 -47.59 -18.75
C SER A 579 -44.52 -47.44 -19.90
N GLY A 580 -44.30 -46.21 -20.40
CA GLY A 580 -43.39 -45.89 -21.51
C GLY A 580 -44.01 -46.05 -22.90
N CYS A 581 -45.30 -46.38 -23.01
CA CYS A 581 -45.97 -46.57 -24.29
C CYS A 581 -46.19 -45.22 -24.98
N LYS A 582 -45.75 -45.11 -26.24
CA LYS A 582 -45.85 -43.89 -27.04
C LYS A 582 -46.89 -44.02 -28.14
N THR A 583 -47.70 -42.98 -28.31
CA THR A 583 -48.58 -42.81 -29.47
C THR A 583 -48.53 -41.36 -29.96
N SER A 584 -48.75 -41.16 -31.26
CA SER A 584 -48.62 -39.86 -31.91
C SER A 584 -49.80 -39.57 -32.83
N VAL A 585 -50.17 -38.29 -32.92
CA VAL A 585 -51.19 -37.76 -33.83
C VAL A 585 -50.72 -36.44 -34.43
N ALA A 586 -51.17 -36.10 -35.64
CA ALA A 586 -50.91 -34.80 -36.27
C ALA A 586 -52.20 -34.20 -36.85
N LYS A 587 -52.40 -32.89 -36.68
CA LYS A 587 -53.49 -32.10 -37.26
C LYS A 587 -52.94 -30.83 -37.93
N THR A 588 -53.71 -30.25 -38.86
CA THR A 588 -53.38 -29.00 -39.55
C THR A 588 -54.34 -27.87 -39.18
N ILE A 589 -53.82 -26.63 -39.11
CA ILE A 589 -54.58 -25.40 -38.89
C ILE A 589 -54.19 -24.35 -39.94
N THR A 590 -55.15 -23.62 -40.50
CA THR A 590 -54.90 -22.58 -41.52
C THR A 590 -54.98 -21.19 -40.90
N LEU A 591 -53.87 -20.46 -40.90
CA LEU A 591 -53.74 -19.14 -40.29
C LEU A 591 -53.88 -17.99 -41.32
N LYS A 592 -54.64 -16.96 -40.96
CA LYS A 592 -54.73 -15.65 -41.61
C LYS A 592 -53.53 -14.78 -41.21
N GLU A 593 -53.20 -13.81 -42.06
CA GLU A 593 -52.13 -12.84 -41.79
C GLU A 593 -52.54 -11.85 -40.69
N GLY A 594 -51.87 -11.91 -39.54
CA GLY A 594 -51.96 -10.93 -38.45
C GLY A 594 -50.90 -9.83 -38.52
N ALA A 595 -51.02 -8.83 -37.64
CA ALA A 595 -50.05 -7.75 -37.52
C ALA A 595 -48.91 -8.15 -36.57
N ASN A 596 -47.67 -7.79 -36.91
CA ASN A 596 -46.53 -7.92 -35.98
C ASN A 596 -46.54 -6.71 -35.03
N THR A 597 -47.33 -6.82 -33.96
CA THR A 597 -47.54 -5.74 -32.98
C THR A 597 -46.31 -5.56 -32.09
N ALA A 598 -45.80 -4.33 -32.01
CA ALA A 598 -44.68 -3.94 -31.16
C ALA A 598 -44.84 -2.49 -30.69
N PHE A 599 -44.29 -2.15 -29.52
CA PHE A 599 -44.19 -0.75 -29.09
C PHE A 599 -43.04 -0.49 -28.12
N SER A 600 -42.62 0.77 -28.05
CA SER A 600 -41.68 1.29 -27.05
C SER A 600 -42.29 2.45 -26.25
N PHE A 601 -41.63 2.84 -25.16
CA PHE A 601 -42.06 3.97 -24.35
C PHE A 601 -40.86 4.76 -23.82
N SER A 602 -41.05 6.08 -23.60
CA SER A 602 -40.05 6.93 -22.96
C SER A 602 -39.95 6.64 -21.47
N GLN A 603 -38.97 7.24 -20.80
CA GLN A 603 -38.87 7.18 -19.34
C GLN A 603 -40.19 7.55 -18.65
N ALA A 604 -40.54 6.80 -17.61
CA ALA A 604 -41.85 6.86 -16.96
C ALA A 604 -41.72 7.25 -15.49
N CYS A 605 -41.97 8.53 -15.19
CA CYS A 605 -41.94 9.09 -13.85
C CYS A 605 -43.32 9.61 -13.46
N LEU A 606 -43.64 9.55 -12.18
CA LEU A 606 -44.90 10.05 -11.63
C LEU A 606 -45.13 11.51 -12.05
N GLY A 607 -46.32 11.80 -12.57
CA GLY A 607 -46.69 13.16 -12.98
C GLY A 607 -46.04 13.66 -14.28
N ASN A 608 -45.06 12.95 -14.84
CA ASN A 608 -44.49 13.26 -16.15
C ASN A 608 -45.23 12.49 -17.26
N LYS A 609 -45.27 13.08 -18.47
CA LYS A 609 -45.82 12.42 -19.66
C LYS A 609 -44.89 11.29 -20.12
N THR A 610 -45.39 10.06 -20.08
CA THR A 610 -44.76 8.89 -20.72
C THR A 610 -45.22 8.84 -22.18
N GLN A 611 -44.30 8.92 -23.12
CA GLN A 611 -44.58 8.80 -24.56
C GLN A 611 -44.57 7.33 -24.96
N PHE A 612 -45.57 6.87 -25.70
CA PHE A 612 -45.63 5.54 -26.28
C PHE A 612 -45.48 5.63 -27.79
N ILE A 613 -44.72 4.72 -28.39
CA ILE A 613 -44.46 4.68 -29.84
C ILE A 613 -44.94 3.33 -30.38
N ASP A 614 -45.92 3.36 -31.28
CA ASP A 614 -46.35 2.16 -31.99
C ASP A 614 -45.36 1.80 -33.10
N GLU A 615 -44.78 0.60 -33.00
CA GLU A 615 -43.81 0.02 -33.93
C GLU A 615 -44.42 -1.14 -34.74
N THR A 616 -45.75 -1.28 -34.72
CA THR A 616 -46.48 -2.35 -35.41
C THR A 616 -46.19 -2.37 -36.91
N ALA A 617 -45.80 -3.54 -37.41
CA ALA A 617 -45.57 -3.77 -38.82
C ALA A 617 -46.68 -4.65 -39.43
N PHE A 618 -47.08 -4.30 -40.65
CA PHE A 618 -48.02 -5.07 -41.45
C PHE A 618 -47.31 -5.71 -42.64
N SER A 619 -47.67 -6.96 -42.95
CA SER A 619 -47.11 -7.75 -44.05
C SER A 619 -48.20 -8.26 -44.97
N ASN A 620 -47.78 -8.73 -46.16
CA ASN A 620 -48.62 -9.43 -47.14
C ASN A 620 -49.91 -8.69 -47.53
N GLY A 621 -49.86 -7.36 -47.65
CA GLY A 621 -50.98 -6.53 -48.12
C GLY A 621 -52.05 -6.23 -47.06
N THR A 622 -51.84 -6.60 -45.80
CA THR A 622 -52.71 -6.19 -44.69
C THR A 622 -52.43 -4.74 -44.29
N SER A 623 -53.44 -4.06 -43.72
CA SER A 623 -53.30 -2.71 -43.18
C SER A 623 -54.13 -2.55 -41.90
N LEU A 624 -53.86 -1.47 -41.15
CA LEU A 624 -54.55 -1.14 -39.91
C LEU A 624 -56.05 -0.89 -40.13
N VAL A 625 -56.90 -1.54 -39.33
CA VAL A 625 -58.34 -1.25 -39.19
C VAL A 625 -58.60 -0.46 -37.92
N SER A 626 -58.12 -0.93 -36.77
CA SER A 626 -58.29 -0.25 -35.49
C SER A 626 -57.05 -0.40 -34.59
N ARG A 627 -56.80 0.62 -33.76
CA ARG A 627 -55.74 0.66 -32.75
C ARG A 627 -56.34 1.15 -31.43
N ILE A 628 -56.06 0.44 -30.35
CA ILE A 628 -56.50 0.82 -29.00
C ILE A 628 -55.34 0.63 -28.03
N TRP A 629 -55.00 1.69 -27.30
CA TRP A 629 -54.08 1.70 -26.18
C TRP A 629 -54.85 1.72 -24.87
N ASP A 630 -54.62 0.73 -24.00
CA ASP A 630 -55.07 0.73 -22.61
C ASP A 630 -53.83 0.85 -21.72
N PHE A 631 -53.77 1.92 -20.92
CA PHE A 631 -52.59 2.23 -20.09
C PHE A 631 -52.55 1.46 -18.76
N GLY A 632 -53.56 0.63 -18.46
CA GLY A 632 -53.60 -0.26 -17.30
C GLY A 632 -53.97 0.42 -15.98
N ASP A 633 -54.33 1.70 -15.98
CA ASP A 633 -54.67 2.51 -14.80
C ASP A 633 -56.17 2.89 -14.74
N ASN A 634 -57.02 2.22 -15.54
CA ASN A 634 -58.44 2.51 -15.73
C ASN A 634 -58.74 3.90 -16.33
N SER A 635 -57.73 4.56 -16.91
CA SER A 635 -57.95 5.74 -17.75
C SER A 635 -58.67 5.37 -19.05
N THR A 636 -59.24 6.38 -19.73
CA THR A 636 -59.87 6.17 -21.04
C THR A 636 -58.83 5.72 -22.07
N PRO A 637 -59.06 4.63 -22.81
CA PRO A 637 -58.15 4.16 -23.84
C PRO A 637 -57.89 5.20 -24.95
N SER A 638 -56.71 5.18 -25.56
CA SER A 638 -56.35 6.06 -26.68
C SER A 638 -56.34 5.32 -28.02
N THR A 639 -56.66 6.03 -29.10
CA THR A 639 -56.58 5.52 -30.49
C THR A 639 -55.47 6.19 -31.31
N GLU A 640 -54.71 7.10 -30.70
CA GLU A 640 -53.57 7.75 -31.35
C GLU A 640 -52.48 6.73 -31.69
N GLN A 641 -51.70 7.01 -32.74
CA GLN A 641 -50.56 6.14 -33.09
C GLN A 641 -49.49 6.18 -31.99
N ASN A 642 -49.10 7.38 -31.55
CA ASN A 642 -48.05 7.59 -30.55
C ASN A 642 -48.59 8.45 -29.39
N PRO A 643 -49.42 7.88 -28.49
CA PRO A 643 -50.03 8.66 -27.43
C PRO A 643 -49.03 9.02 -26.33
N SER A 644 -49.34 10.06 -25.58
CA SER A 644 -48.69 10.37 -24.30
C SER A 644 -49.66 10.17 -23.15
N HIS A 645 -49.21 9.52 -22.07
CA HIS A 645 -50.03 9.30 -20.87
C HIS A 645 -49.33 9.78 -19.59
N THR A 646 -50.10 10.27 -18.61
CA THR A 646 -49.58 10.72 -17.32
C THR A 646 -50.24 9.92 -16.20
N TYR A 647 -49.42 9.23 -15.42
CA TYR A 647 -49.91 8.40 -14.31
C TYR A 647 -50.01 9.23 -13.03
N ALA A 648 -51.15 9.11 -12.33
CA ALA A 648 -51.43 9.84 -11.10
C ALA A 648 -50.86 9.16 -9.85
N GLN A 649 -50.49 7.89 -9.94
CA GLN A 649 -49.89 7.10 -8.85
C GLN A 649 -48.70 6.30 -9.37
N THR A 650 -47.83 5.89 -8.45
CA THR A 650 -46.71 5.00 -8.75
C THR A 650 -47.14 3.55 -8.74
N GLY A 651 -46.44 2.72 -9.50
CA GLY A 651 -46.70 1.29 -9.57
C GLY A 651 -46.35 0.71 -10.94
N THR A 652 -46.62 -0.58 -11.08
CA THR A 652 -46.47 -1.30 -12.34
C THR A 652 -47.83 -1.36 -13.05
N TYR A 653 -47.90 -0.83 -14.26
CA TYR A 653 -49.10 -0.85 -15.10
C TYR A 653 -48.91 -1.77 -16.29
N LEU A 654 -49.93 -2.56 -16.61
CA LEU A 654 -49.94 -3.45 -17.77
C LEU A 654 -50.52 -2.71 -18.97
N VAL A 655 -49.65 -2.07 -19.75
CA VAL A 655 -50.03 -1.33 -20.95
C VAL A 655 -50.31 -2.30 -22.09
N LYS A 656 -51.48 -2.18 -22.71
CA LYS A 656 -51.93 -3.03 -23.82
C LYS A 656 -52.07 -2.21 -25.09
N LEU A 657 -51.49 -2.71 -26.17
CA LEU A 657 -51.72 -2.24 -27.54
C LEU A 657 -52.52 -3.30 -28.29
N THR A 658 -53.76 -2.99 -28.65
CA THR A 658 -54.63 -3.85 -29.44
C THR A 658 -54.74 -3.33 -30.87
N ILE A 659 -54.38 -4.18 -31.83
CA ILE A 659 -54.40 -3.88 -33.27
C ILE A 659 -55.36 -4.83 -33.97
N GLU A 660 -56.26 -4.26 -34.77
CA GLU A 660 -57.05 -4.99 -35.75
C GLU A 660 -56.55 -4.66 -37.15
N ASN A 661 -56.43 -5.68 -38.01
CA ASN A 661 -56.04 -5.50 -39.41
C ASN A 661 -57.16 -5.89 -40.39
N THR A 662 -56.94 -5.63 -41.68
CA THR A 662 -57.91 -5.91 -42.76
C THR A 662 -58.24 -7.39 -42.97
N SER A 663 -57.47 -8.32 -42.38
CA SER A 663 -57.76 -9.76 -42.37
C SER A 663 -58.75 -10.16 -41.25
N GLY A 664 -59.17 -9.20 -40.42
CA GLY A 664 -59.99 -9.41 -39.23
C GLY A 664 -59.20 -10.02 -38.06
N CYS A 665 -57.87 -9.93 -38.08
CA CYS A 665 -57.03 -10.40 -36.99
C CYS A 665 -56.89 -9.33 -35.91
N ILE A 666 -57.23 -9.69 -34.67
CA ILE A 666 -57.10 -8.83 -33.49
C ILE A 666 -55.92 -9.36 -32.65
N ILE A 667 -54.86 -8.57 -32.56
CA ILE A 667 -53.64 -8.89 -31.81
C ILE A 667 -53.49 -7.91 -30.66
N THR A 668 -53.29 -8.42 -29.44
CA THR A 668 -53.05 -7.60 -28.25
C THR A 668 -51.66 -7.89 -27.69
N LEU A 669 -50.78 -6.89 -27.70
CA LEU A 669 -49.49 -6.92 -27.02
C LEU A 669 -49.61 -6.25 -25.66
N THR A 670 -49.12 -6.90 -24.60
CA THR A 670 -49.06 -6.33 -23.24
C THR A 670 -47.61 -6.15 -22.80
N LYS A 671 -47.24 -4.97 -22.28
CA LYS A 671 -45.96 -4.73 -21.59
C LYS A 671 -46.18 -4.10 -20.22
N SER A 672 -45.34 -4.45 -19.27
CA SER A 672 -45.29 -3.79 -17.95
C SER A 672 -44.53 -2.47 -18.02
N VAL A 673 -45.12 -1.40 -17.51
CA VAL A 673 -44.51 -0.07 -17.37
C VAL A 673 -44.47 0.31 -15.90
N ASN A 674 -43.28 0.54 -15.36
CA ASN A 674 -43.09 0.94 -13.96
C ASN A 674 -43.02 2.48 -13.86
N ILE A 675 -43.85 3.07 -13.02
CA ILE A 675 -43.89 4.52 -12.79
C ILE A 675 -43.13 4.85 -11.51
N HIS A 676 -41.99 5.53 -11.69
CA HIS A 676 -41.03 5.83 -10.63
C HIS A 676 -41.30 7.18 -9.95
N LEU A 677 -40.95 7.32 -8.67
CA LEU A 677 -41.05 8.62 -7.99
C LEU A 677 -40.00 9.59 -8.52
N LEU A 678 -40.39 10.87 -8.54
CA LEU A 678 -39.45 11.97 -8.75
C LEU A 678 -38.57 12.13 -7.49
N PRO A 679 -37.27 12.42 -7.62
CA PRO A 679 -36.49 12.88 -6.48
C PRO A 679 -37.05 14.21 -5.95
N LYS A 680 -36.62 14.61 -4.76
CA LYS A 680 -36.90 15.92 -4.17
C LYS A 680 -35.60 16.69 -4.07
N ALA A 681 -35.41 17.66 -4.94
CA ALA A 681 -34.21 18.50 -4.95
C ALA A 681 -34.16 19.36 -3.68
N SER A 682 -33.02 19.39 -3.00
CA SER A 682 -32.77 20.28 -1.87
C SER A 682 -31.29 20.58 -1.69
N PHE A 683 -30.98 21.75 -1.14
CA PHE A 683 -29.61 22.10 -0.80
C PHE A 683 -29.53 23.16 0.29
N ALA A 684 -28.42 23.19 1.00
CA ALA A 684 -28.05 24.24 1.94
C ALA A 684 -26.80 25.00 1.46
N THR A 685 -26.67 26.24 1.90
CA THR A 685 -25.46 27.03 1.71
C THR A 685 -25.32 28.03 2.87
N ALA A 686 -24.08 28.33 3.22
CA ALA A 686 -23.77 29.37 4.20
C ALA A 686 -23.93 30.77 3.57
N LEU A 687 -23.67 31.81 4.36
CA LEU A 687 -23.64 33.19 3.86
C LEU A 687 -22.50 33.35 2.84
N ALA A 688 -22.82 33.90 1.66
CA ALA A 688 -21.89 34.05 0.56
C ALA A 688 -21.30 35.47 0.51
N CYS A 689 -19.99 35.56 0.35
CA CYS A 689 -19.25 36.81 0.25
C CYS A 689 -18.56 36.92 -1.12
N VAL A 690 -18.53 38.12 -1.69
CA VAL A 690 -17.90 38.36 -3.00
C VAL A 690 -16.43 37.92 -2.98
N LYS A 691 -16.04 37.12 -3.99
CA LYS A 691 -14.70 36.54 -4.19
C LYS A 691 -14.23 35.55 -3.11
N GLU A 692 -15.09 35.16 -2.18
CA GLU A 692 -14.82 34.04 -1.28
C GLU A 692 -15.53 32.77 -1.78
N GLU A 693 -14.89 31.62 -1.63
CA GLU A 693 -15.51 30.33 -1.98
C GLU A 693 -16.66 30.02 -1.02
N THR A 694 -17.87 29.90 -1.56
CA THR A 694 -19.07 29.51 -0.84
C THR A 694 -19.34 28.03 -1.07
N GLN A 695 -19.42 27.24 0.01
CA GLN A 695 -19.78 25.82 -0.06
C GLN A 695 -21.30 25.65 -0.25
N PHE A 696 -21.67 24.77 -1.17
CA PHE A 696 -23.03 24.27 -1.35
C PHE A 696 -23.08 22.81 -0.95
N THR A 697 -24.13 22.42 -0.22
CA THR A 697 -24.33 21.06 0.28
C THR A 697 -25.64 20.51 -0.27
N ASP A 698 -25.59 19.37 -0.96
CA ASP A 698 -26.77 18.67 -1.42
C ASP A 698 -27.52 18.03 -0.24
N GLU A 699 -28.82 18.32 -0.16
CA GLU A 699 -29.76 17.76 0.82
C GLU A 699 -30.93 17.05 0.12
N SER A 700 -30.76 16.73 -1.17
CA SER A 700 -31.79 16.10 -1.99
C SER A 700 -32.11 14.69 -1.51
N ILE A 701 -33.39 14.31 -1.63
CA ILE A 701 -33.88 12.98 -1.29
C ILE A 701 -34.28 12.26 -2.58
N ALA A 702 -33.78 11.04 -2.80
CA ALA A 702 -34.04 10.32 -4.04
C ALA A 702 -35.52 9.94 -4.25
N ASN A 703 -36.28 9.73 -3.16
CA ASN A 703 -37.64 9.18 -3.08
C ASN A 703 -37.83 7.78 -3.70
N ASP A 704 -37.09 7.45 -4.76
CA ASP A 704 -36.99 6.15 -5.42
C ASP A 704 -35.62 6.04 -6.10
N GLY A 705 -35.00 4.85 -6.04
CA GLY A 705 -33.62 4.63 -6.48
C GLY A 705 -32.58 5.46 -5.69
N SER A 706 -31.50 5.86 -6.36
CA SER A 706 -30.44 6.73 -5.80
C SER A 706 -30.21 7.94 -6.70
N ILE A 707 -29.81 9.10 -6.15
CA ILE A 707 -29.36 10.25 -6.97
C ILE A 707 -28.04 9.88 -7.66
N VAL A 708 -27.97 10.05 -8.98
CA VAL A 708 -26.79 9.70 -9.81
C VAL A 708 -26.21 10.88 -10.60
N GLN A 709 -26.92 12.00 -10.67
CA GLN A 709 -26.47 13.19 -11.40
C GLN A 709 -26.95 14.47 -10.70
N TRP A 710 -26.03 15.43 -10.60
CA TRP A 710 -26.26 16.79 -10.09
C TRP A 710 -25.95 17.78 -11.21
N GLU A 711 -26.79 18.80 -11.34
CA GLU A 711 -26.59 19.92 -12.27
C GLU A 711 -26.85 21.22 -11.50
N TRP A 712 -25.77 21.90 -11.13
CA TRP A 712 -25.79 23.21 -10.48
C TRP A 712 -25.71 24.33 -11.51
N ASN A 713 -26.46 25.40 -11.28
CA ASN A 713 -26.31 26.69 -11.94
C ASN A 713 -26.35 27.78 -10.87
N PHE A 714 -25.25 28.51 -10.69
CA PHE A 714 -25.13 29.50 -9.61
C PHE A 714 -25.80 30.85 -9.93
N GLY A 715 -26.28 31.03 -11.16
CA GLY A 715 -27.05 32.20 -11.58
C GLY A 715 -26.21 33.46 -11.79
N ASP A 716 -24.88 33.36 -11.81
CA ASP A 716 -23.93 34.45 -11.98
C ASP A 716 -23.13 34.31 -13.28
N SER A 717 -23.78 34.56 -14.43
CA SER A 717 -23.20 34.37 -15.76
C SER A 717 -21.88 35.11 -16.07
N GLY A 718 -21.44 36.02 -15.20
CA GLY A 718 -20.14 36.69 -15.27
C GLY A 718 -18.99 36.00 -14.52
N SER A 719 -19.19 34.81 -13.94
CA SER A 719 -18.16 33.99 -13.31
C SER A 719 -17.63 32.91 -14.27
N ASP A 720 -16.35 32.55 -14.14
CA ASP A 720 -15.72 31.54 -15.01
C ASP A 720 -16.27 30.11 -14.80
N LYS A 721 -17.05 29.87 -13.73
CA LYS A 721 -17.60 28.56 -13.33
C LYS A 721 -19.05 28.65 -12.84
N ASN A 722 -19.96 29.20 -13.65
CA ASN A 722 -21.38 29.34 -13.29
C ASN A 722 -22.15 28.00 -13.19
N VAL A 723 -21.54 26.85 -13.49
CA VAL A 723 -22.18 25.52 -13.41
C VAL A 723 -21.26 24.49 -12.77
N SER A 724 -21.84 23.45 -12.15
CA SER A 724 -21.11 22.30 -11.61
C SER A 724 -21.93 21.01 -11.69
N SER A 725 -21.25 19.87 -11.75
CA SER A 725 -21.84 18.53 -11.70
C SER A 725 -21.46 17.74 -10.45
N GLU A 726 -20.74 18.35 -9.51
CA GLU A 726 -20.40 17.74 -8.23
C GLU A 726 -21.62 17.72 -7.30
N SER A 727 -21.68 16.76 -6.37
CA SER A 727 -22.76 16.73 -5.37
C SER A 727 -22.66 17.87 -4.37
N ASN A 728 -21.45 18.28 -3.97
CA ASN A 728 -21.22 19.36 -3.00
C ASN A 728 -20.17 20.37 -3.50
N PRO A 729 -20.50 21.23 -4.48
CA PRO A 729 -19.53 22.13 -5.09
C PRO A 729 -19.23 23.37 -4.23
N THR A 730 -18.09 23.99 -4.48
CA THR A 730 -17.76 25.36 -4.04
C THR A 730 -17.91 26.34 -5.20
N HIS A 731 -18.37 27.57 -4.90
CA HIS A 731 -18.47 28.63 -5.91
C HIS A 731 -18.10 30.02 -5.35
N ALA A 732 -17.35 30.81 -6.13
CA ALA A 732 -16.93 32.16 -5.76
C ALA A 732 -17.59 33.19 -6.67
N PHE A 733 -18.52 33.96 -6.11
CA PHE A 733 -19.25 35.00 -6.83
C PHE A 733 -18.40 36.24 -7.10
N THR A 734 -18.41 36.76 -8.32
CA THR A 734 -17.56 37.90 -8.71
C THR A 734 -18.17 39.26 -8.38
N THR A 735 -19.49 39.33 -8.20
CA THR A 735 -20.24 40.56 -7.89
C THR A 735 -21.21 40.34 -6.74
N SER A 736 -21.56 41.41 -6.02
CA SER A 736 -22.58 41.36 -4.96
C SER A 736 -23.98 41.47 -5.56
N GLY A 737 -24.96 40.80 -4.95
CA GLY A 737 -26.34 40.79 -5.41
C GLY A 737 -27.09 39.56 -4.94
N THR A 738 -28.32 39.38 -5.41
CA THR A 738 -29.08 38.15 -5.17
C THR A 738 -29.04 37.29 -6.42
N PHE A 739 -28.52 36.07 -6.30
CA PHE A 739 -28.38 35.11 -7.40
C PHE A 739 -29.36 33.97 -7.24
N GLN A 740 -29.95 33.53 -8.35
CA GLN A 740 -30.89 32.41 -8.38
C GLN A 740 -30.12 31.11 -8.58
N VAL A 741 -29.68 30.49 -7.48
CA VAL A 741 -28.95 29.22 -7.53
C VAL A 741 -29.94 28.09 -7.74
N LYS A 742 -29.77 27.33 -8.82
CA LYS A 742 -30.60 26.19 -9.18
C LYS A 742 -29.80 24.89 -9.08
N LEU A 743 -30.35 23.93 -8.34
CA LEU A 743 -29.90 22.53 -8.33
C LEU A 743 -30.95 21.69 -9.04
N LYS A 744 -30.55 20.92 -10.05
CA LYS A 744 -31.34 19.83 -10.61
C LYS A 744 -30.65 18.50 -10.28
N VAL A 745 -31.40 17.56 -9.74
CA VAL A 745 -30.92 16.20 -9.43
C VAL A 745 -31.68 15.17 -10.24
N THR A 746 -31.00 14.10 -10.63
CA THR A 746 -31.58 12.98 -11.36
C THR A 746 -31.29 11.66 -10.64
N ASN A 747 -32.31 10.83 -10.46
CA ASN A 747 -32.15 9.50 -9.85
C ASN A 747 -31.74 8.43 -10.88
N SER A 748 -31.45 7.22 -10.40
CA SER A 748 -31.02 6.07 -11.20
C SER A 748 -32.03 5.59 -12.24
N PHE A 749 -33.29 6.03 -12.15
CA PHE A 749 -34.35 5.75 -13.14
C PHE A 749 -34.52 6.90 -14.16
N GLY A 750 -33.63 7.90 -14.11
CA GLY A 750 -33.65 9.08 -14.96
C GLY A 750 -34.63 10.17 -14.51
N CYS A 751 -35.42 9.95 -13.45
CA CYS A 751 -36.39 10.94 -12.98
C CYS A 751 -35.66 12.12 -12.34
N SER A 752 -36.09 13.34 -12.67
CA SER A 752 -35.41 14.55 -12.21
C SER A 752 -36.37 15.55 -11.59
N ASP A 753 -35.85 16.27 -10.60
CA ASP A 753 -36.50 17.40 -9.94
C ASP A 753 -35.48 18.55 -9.81
N SER A 754 -35.97 19.77 -9.67
CA SER A 754 -35.10 20.93 -9.52
C SER A 754 -35.63 21.92 -8.50
N LEU A 755 -34.72 22.48 -7.73
CA LEU A 755 -34.99 23.54 -6.76
C LEU A 755 -34.14 24.77 -7.08
N THR A 756 -34.77 25.94 -7.06
CA THR A 756 -34.09 27.24 -7.12
C THR A 756 -34.23 27.95 -5.78
N LYS A 757 -33.10 28.36 -5.19
CA LYS A 757 -33.08 29.26 -4.01
C LYS A 757 -32.38 30.57 -4.36
N SER A 758 -32.91 31.67 -3.82
CA SER A 758 -32.27 32.98 -3.92
C SER A 758 -31.17 33.11 -2.87
N ILE A 759 -29.92 33.25 -3.29
CA ILE A 759 -28.75 33.41 -2.42
C ILE A 759 -28.26 34.85 -2.52
N THR A 760 -28.26 35.56 -1.40
CA THR A 760 -27.73 36.93 -1.33
C THR A 760 -26.23 36.89 -1.06
N VAL A 761 -25.46 37.40 -2.01
CA VAL A 761 -24.00 37.54 -1.95
C VAL A 761 -23.67 38.98 -1.55
N ILE A 762 -22.96 39.12 -0.45
CA ILE A 762 -22.65 40.42 0.15
C ILE A 762 -21.22 40.80 -0.22
N ILE A 763 -20.98 42.09 -0.51
CA ILE A 763 -19.62 42.58 -0.75
C ILE A 763 -18.80 42.49 0.55
N SER A 764 -17.56 42.01 0.47
CA SER A 764 -16.64 41.99 1.62
C SER A 764 -16.21 43.42 2.00
N PRO A 765 -15.87 43.68 3.28
CA PRO A 765 -15.28 44.96 3.68
C PRO A 765 -13.99 45.24 2.90
N VAL A 766 -13.59 46.51 2.80
CA VAL A 766 -12.27 46.87 2.25
C VAL A 766 -11.31 47.05 3.42
N ALA A 767 -10.43 46.07 3.66
CA ALA A 767 -9.41 46.18 4.69
C ALA A 767 -8.39 47.26 4.34
N ASN A 768 -8.11 48.18 5.25
CA ASN A 768 -7.07 49.19 5.11
C ASN A 768 -6.62 49.73 6.47
N PHE A 769 -5.37 50.18 6.54
CA PHE A 769 -4.85 50.86 7.72
C PHE A 769 -3.69 51.80 7.39
N THR A 770 -3.47 52.78 8.25
CA THR A 770 -2.25 53.57 8.31
C THR A 770 -1.47 53.24 9.58
N PHE A 771 -0.20 53.60 9.63
CA PHE A 771 0.65 53.36 10.79
C PHE A 771 1.57 54.55 11.01
N GLN A 772 1.97 54.77 12.25
CA GLN A 772 2.95 55.77 12.65
C GLN A 772 3.98 55.09 13.56
N SER A 773 5.25 55.14 13.16
CA SER A 773 6.36 54.52 13.88
C SER A 773 7.07 55.56 14.75
N ASN A 774 7.21 55.27 16.05
CA ASN A 774 8.12 55.99 16.93
C ASN A 774 9.50 55.33 16.84
N CYS A 775 10.37 55.92 16.02
CA CYS A 775 11.67 55.36 15.69
C CYS A 775 12.63 55.24 16.89
N ASN A 776 12.35 55.95 18.00
CA ASN A 776 13.17 55.93 19.21
C ASN A 776 12.75 54.82 20.19
N THR A 777 11.45 54.53 20.28
CA THR A 777 10.90 53.55 21.23
C THR A 777 10.58 52.21 20.58
N ARG A 778 10.52 52.17 19.24
CA ARG A 778 10.04 51.03 18.42
C ARG A 778 8.55 50.75 18.59
N ASP A 779 7.82 51.71 19.14
CA ASP A 779 6.36 51.65 19.21
C ASP A 779 5.78 52.01 17.85
N VAL A 780 4.86 51.22 17.35
CA VAL A 780 4.10 51.50 16.14
C VAL A 780 2.63 51.56 16.50
N THR A 781 1.99 52.70 16.24
CA THR A 781 0.55 52.87 16.41
C THR A 781 -0.13 52.65 15.07
N PHE A 782 -1.11 51.75 15.03
CA PHE A 782 -1.88 51.43 13.83
C PHE A 782 -3.26 52.10 13.90
N THR A 783 -3.66 52.75 12.82
CA THR A 783 -5.00 53.33 12.67
C THR A 783 -5.75 52.56 11.59
N ASN A 784 -6.84 51.88 11.95
CA ASN A 784 -7.71 51.22 10.99
C ASN A 784 -8.44 52.27 10.13
N THR A 785 -8.28 52.16 8.82
CA THR A 785 -9.00 52.98 7.82
C THR A 785 -9.88 52.11 6.92
N SER A 786 -10.14 50.87 7.32
CA SER A 786 -10.99 49.91 6.61
C SER A 786 -12.40 50.47 6.44
N GLN A 787 -13.02 50.19 5.30
CA GLN A 787 -14.38 50.61 4.99
C GLN A 787 -15.33 49.42 5.05
N PRO A 788 -16.45 49.49 5.81
CA PRO A 788 -17.46 48.45 5.75
C PRO A 788 -18.16 48.46 4.38
N PRO A 789 -18.81 47.33 4.02
CA PRO A 789 -19.78 47.30 2.93
C PRO A 789 -20.85 48.38 3.08
N SER A 790 -21.35 48.93 1.96
CA SER A 790 -22.43 49.93 1.99
C SER A 790 -23.65 49.40 2.78
N GLY A 791 -24.11 50.16 3.79
CA GLY A 791 -25.21 49.76 4.67
C GLY A 791 -24.86 48.76 5.78
N SER A 792 -23.57 48.46 6.00
CA SER A 792 -23.06 47.58 7.06
C SER A 792 -22.07 48.32 7.98
N SER A 793 -21.66 47.68 9.07
CA SER A 793 -20.61 48.16 9.98
C SER A 793 -19.52 47.10 10.17
N LEU A 794 -18.30 47.51 10.53
CA LEU A 794 -17.26 46.58 10.97
C LEU A 794 -17.53 46.17 12.43
N THR A 795 -17.37 44.89 12.74
CA THR A 795 -17.68 44.31 14.05
C THR A 795 -16.47 43.72 14.76
N SER A 796 -15.41 43.35 14.03
CA SER A 796 -14.15 42.91 14.62
C SER A 796 -12.94 43.25 13.75
N TRP A 797 -11.80 43.38 14.42
CA TRP A 797 -10.47 43.57 13.84
C TRP A 797 -9.57 42.48 14.42
N TYR A 798 -8.66 41.96 13.59
CA TYR A 798 -7.63 41.03 14.02
C TYR A 798 -6.32 41.46 13.39
N TRP A 799 -5.35 41.76 14.24
CA TRP A 799 -4.02 42.25 13.87
C TRP A 799 -2.98 41.21 14.22
N ASP A 800 -2.22 40.81 13.22
CA ASP A 800 -0.98 40.05 13.39
C ASP A 800 0.18 40.96 13.01
N PHE A 801 1.10 41.19 13.96
CA PHE A 801 2.18 42.17 13.83
C PHE A 801 3.41 41.64 13.10
N GLY A 802 3.44 40.35 12.74
CA GLY A 802 4.50 39.75 11.93
C GLY A 802 5.83 39.49 12.66
N ASP A 803 5.84 39.55 13.99
CA ASP A 803 7.01 39.30 14.87
C ASP A 803 6.79 38.14 15.86
N ASN A 804 5.76 37.31 15.61
CA ASN A 804 5.29 36.23 16.49
C ASN A 804 4.83 36.69 17.89
N SER A 805 4.53 37.98 18.08
CA SER A 805 3.85 38.46 19.27
C SER A 805 2.37 38.08 19.28
N THR A 806 1.70 38.27 20.43
CA THR A 806 0.28 38.01 20.54
C THR A 806 -0.53 38.97 19.64
N PRO A 807 -1.41 38.43 18.78
CA PRO A 807 -2.30 39.24 17.94
C PRO A 807 -3.22 40.16 18.75
N SER A 808 -3.62 41.30 18.18
CA SER A 808 -4.56 42.24 18.82
C SER A 808 -5.93 42.22 18.15
N THR A 809 -6.98 42.45 18.93
CA THR A 809 -8.37 42.62 18.43
C THR A 809 -8.89 44.04 18.53
N GLU A 810 -8.04 44.99 18.95
CA GLU A 810 -8.42 46.40 19.04
C GLU A 810 -8.59 47.01 17.64
N GLN A 811 -9.46 48.01 17.52
CA GLN A 811 -9.64 48.70 16.24
C GLN A 811 -8.38 49.48 15.82
N ASN A 812 -7.69 50.11 16.77
CA ASN A 812 -6.48 50.92 16.54
C ASN A 812 -5.39 50.54 17.57
N PRO A 813 -4.71 49.39 17.40
CA PRO A 813 -3.74 48.93 18.39
C PRO A 813 -2.42 49.70 18.30
N SER A 814 -1.66 49.67 19.39
CA SER A 814 -0.23 49.98 19.40
C SER A 814 0.58 48.72 19.67
N HIS A 815 1.73 48.56 19.01
CA HIS A 815 2.64 47.43 19.24
C HIS A 815 4.09 47.89 19.37
N THR A 816 4.81 47.33 20.33
CA THR A 816 6.23 47.63 20.56
C THR A 816 7.08 46.47 20.06
N TYR A 817 7.91 46.72 19.04
CA TYR A 817 8.79 45.69 18.50
C TYR A 817 10.08 45.56 19.32
N ALA A 818 10.46 44.32 19.65
CA ALA A 818 11.65 44.05 20.46
C ALA A 818 12.96 44.44 19.75
N GLN A 819 12.99 44.34 18.41
CA GLN A 819 14.14 44.65 17.58
C GLN A 819 13.78 45.64 16.46
N THR A 820 14.76 46.41 16.02
CA THR A 820 14.61 47.28 14.84
C THR A 820 14.51 46.42 13.57
N GLY A 821 13.57 46.73 12.68
CA GLY A 821 13.40 45.94 11.46
C GLY A 821 12.11 46.20 10.70
N THR A 822 11.89 45.44 9.63
CA THR A 822 10.65 45.46 8.85
C THR A 822 9.79 44.23 9.14
N TYR A 823 8.49 44.45 9.33
CA TYR A 823 7.52 43.42 9.72
C TYR A 823 6.32 43.41 8.77
N LEU A 824 5.79 42.22 8.48
CA LEU A 824 4.58 42.03 7.67
C LEU A 824 3.35 42.08 8.57
N VAL A 825 2.72 43.24 8.67
CA VAL A 825 1.52 43.41 9.48
C VAL A 825 0.29 43.05 8.67
N LYS A 826 -0.51 42.14 9.23
CA LYS A 826 -1.75 41.64 8.64
C LYS A 826 -2.93 42.15 9.46
N LEU A 827 -3.86 42.83 8.79
CA LEU A 827 -5.15 43.22 9.34
C LEU A 827 -6.24 42.41 8.66
N THR A 828 -7.00 41.66 9.44
CA THR A 828 -8.27 41.04 9.02
C THR A 828 -9.43 41.78 9.68
N VAL A 829 -10.36 42.29 8.87
CA VAL A 829 -11.58 42.94 9.37
C VAL A 829 -12.82 42.13 9.01
N THR A 830 -13.80 42.13 9.91
CA THR A 830 -15.07 41.42 9.72
C THR A 830 -16.23 42.40 9.79
N ALA A 831 -17.08 42.39 8.77
CA ALA A 831 -18.31 43.18 8.76
C ALA A 831 -19.43 42.49 9.56
N ALA A 832 -20.49 43.22 9.92
CA ALA A 832 -21.67 42.67 10.59
C ALA A 832 -22.35 41.54 9.77
N SER A 833 -22.15 41.54 8.45
CA SER A 833 -22.53 40.46 7.53
C SER A 833 -21.68 39.20 7.65
N ARG A 834 -20.69 39.15 8.57
CA ARG A 834 -19.69 38.09 8.75
C ARG A 834 -18.68 37.91 7.62
N CYS A 835 -18.82 38.65 6.51
CA CYS A 835 -17.78 38.68 5.47
C CYS A 835 -16.50 39.31 6.00
N THR A 836 -15.37 38.74 5.59
CA THR A 836 -14.04 39.19 6.02
C THR A 836 -13.23 39.76 4.86
N ASN A 837 -12.24 40.56 5.18
CA ASN A 837 -11.21 40.93 4.24
C ASN A 837 -9.89 41.11 4.96
N THR A 838 -8.80 40.74 4.28
CA THR A 838 -7.46 40.77 4.85
C THR A 838 -6.55 41.63 3.99
N LEU A 839 -5.82 42.54 4.64
CA LEU A 839 -4.73 43.30 4.03
C LEU A 839 -3.42 43.04 4.76
N VAL A 840 -2.34 42.88 4.00
CA VAL A 840 -0.97 42.80 4.52
C VAL A 840 -0.19 44.03 4.05
N LYS A 841 0.48 44.73 4.97
CA LYS A 841 1.46 45.79 4.64
C LYS A 841 2.79 45.52 5.33
N THR A 842 3.88 45.85 4.64
CA THR A 842 5.21 45.90 5.27
C THR A 842 5.36 47.22 6.02
N ILE A 843 5.77 47.17 7.28
CA ILE A 843 6.02 48.36 8.12
C ILE A 843 7.40 48.28 8.76
N ALA A 844 7.98 49.41 9.16
CA ALA A 844 9.27 49.48 9.84
C ALA A 844 9.10 49.95 11.29
N ALA A 845 9.79 49.28 12.23
CA ALA A 845 9.84 49.66 13.62
C ALA A 845 11.28 50.02 14.02
N GLY A 846 11.49 51.26 14.48
CA GLY A 846 12.81 51.79 14.87
C GLY A 846 13.59 52.48 13.74
N GLY A 847 14.62 53.26 14.12
CA GLY A 847 15.56 53.88 13.18
C GLY A 847 16.57 52.89 12.56
N VAL A 848 17.36 53.36 11.60
CA VAL A 848 18.40 52.54 10.95
C VAL A 848 19.74 52.68 11.67
N GLY A 849 20.48 51.59 11.80
CA GLY A 849 21.85 51.65 12.33
C GLY A 849 22.76 52.40 11.36
N LEU A 850 23.58 53.32 11.85
CA LEU A 850 24.53 54.08 11.02
C LEU A 850 25.96 53.89 11.50
N SER A 851 26.89 53.80 10.56
CA SER A 851 28.32 54.00 10.80
C SER A 851 28.93 54.85 9.68
N ILE A 852 30.03 55.54 9.98
CA ILE A 852 30.76 56.41 9.05
C ILE A 852 32.13 55.77 8.77
N THR A 853 32.61 55.81 7.52
CA THR A 853 33.97 55.40 7.14
C THR A 853 34.67 56.53 6.36
N PRO A 854 35.96 56.84 6.58
CA PRO A 854 36.82 56.30 7.63
C PRO A 854 36.35 56.71 9.01
N ASP A 855 36.65 55.87 9.99
CA ASP A 855 36.21 56.04 11.38
C ASP A 855 37.40 56.16 12.34
N THR A 856 38.62 56.12 11.79
CA THR A 856 39.92 56.25 12.44
C THR A 856 40.65 57.52 11.98
N SER A 857 41.82 57.80 12.57
CA SER A 857 42.62 58.99 12.27
C SER A 857 42.92 59.19 10.77
N ILE A 858 42.81 60.43 10.30
CA ILE A 858 43.07 60.85 8.91
C ILE A 858 44.20 61.88 8.86
N CYS A 859 44.85 62.05 7.70
CA CYS A 859 45.96 62.99 7.54
C CYS A 859 45.50 64.37 7.06
N ALA A 860 46.10 65.43 7.61
CA ALA A 860 45.86 66.79 7.13
C ALA A 860 46.41 67.01 5.71
N ASN A 861 45.87 68.00 5.00
CA ASN A 861 46.14 68.33 3.58
C ASN A 861 45.85 67.21 2.58
N THR A 862 45.03 66.22 2.95
CA THR A 862 44.57 65.16 2.04
C THR A 862 43.07 65.29 1.76
N SER A 863 42.64 64.81 0.59
CA SER A 863 41.22 64.67 0.24
C SER A 863 40.74 63.30 0.67
N ILE A 864 39.78 63.27 1.60
CA ILE A 864 39.22 62.04 2.18
C ILE A 864 37.77 61.88 1.72
N GLN A 865 37.45 60.72 1.16
CA GLN A 865 36.07 60.35 0.85
C GLN A 865 35.41 59.72 2.07
N PHE A 866 34.29 60.28 2.50
CA PHE A 866 33.45 59.72 3.56
C PHE A 866 32.33 58.88 2.97
N LYS A 867 32.03 57.76 3.61
CA LYS A 867 30.93 56.86 3.23
C LYS A 867 30.07 56.54 4.44
N ALA A 868 28.76 56.53 4.24
CA ALA A 868 27.80 56.03 5.20
C ALA A 868 27.64 54.52 5.01
N ASN A 869 27.69 53.74 6.09
CA ASN A 869 27.25 52.35 6.06
C ASN A 869 25.98 52.22 6.90
N VAL A 870 24.88 51.88 6.23
CA VAL A 870 23.59 51.61 6.84
C VAL A 870 23.58 50.17 7.31
N ILE A 871 23.53 49.98 8.63
CA ILE A 871 23.52 48.67 9.27
C ILE A 871 22.05 48.25 9.38
N SER A 872 21.68 47.24 8.58
CA SER A 872 20.36 46.61 8.48
C SER A 872 19.19 47.57 8.26
N SER A 873 18.77 47.74 7.01
CA SER A 873 17.41 48.22 6.69
C SER A 873 16.90 47.66 5.37
N ASN A 874 15.68 47.12 5.38
CA ASN A 874 14.83 46.98 4.18
C ASN A 874 14.04 48.27 3.89
N ASP A 875 14.27 49.31 4.71
CA ASP A 875 13.70 50.64 4.56
C ASP A 875 14.70 51.52 3.81
N ALA A 876 14.30 51.97 2.62
CA ALA A 876 15.18 52.68 1.71
C ALA A 876 15.53 54.08 2.26
N VAL A 877 16.81 54.43 2.29
CA VAL A 877 17.26 55.80 2.61
C VAL A 877 16.92 56.72 1.44
N ILE A 878 16.13 57.77 1.71
CA ILE A 878 15.66 58.72 0.70
C ILE A 878 16.43 60.05 0.72
N SER A 879 17.20 60.33 1.79
CA SER A 879 18.07 61.50 1.85
C SER A 879 19.26 61.31 2.77
N TRP A 880 20.37 61.94 2.41
CA TRP A 880 21.62 61.99 3.17
C TRP A 880 21.93 63.45 3.52
N GLN A 881 22.39 63.71 4.74
CA GLN A 881 22.89 65.02 5.15
C GLN A 881 24.14 64.86 6.01
N TRP A 882 25.30 65.16 5.44
CA TRP A 882 26.57 65.24 6.13
C TRP A 882 26.83 66.67 6.59
N ASP A 883 27.39 66.82 7.79
CA ASP A 883 27.85 68.08 8.36
C ASP A 883 29.27 67.88 8.89
N PHE A 884 30.24 68.58 8.28
CA PHE A 884 31.66 68.56 8.66
C PHE A 884 32.04 69.82 9.45
N GLY A 885 31.08 70.45 10.12
CA GLY A 885 31.27 71.68 10.90
C GLY A 885 31.67 72.85 10.00
N THR A 886 32.82 73.46 10.26
CA THR A 886 33.32 74.61 9.49
C THR A 886 33.71 74.27 8.05
N LEU A 887 33.82 72.98 7.68
CA LEU A 887 34.13 72.54 6.32
C LEU A 887 32.90 72.39 5.41
N GLY A 888 31.68 72.61 5.95
CA GLY A 888 30.45 72.65 5.18
C GLY A 888 29.57 71.40 5.30
N LYS A 889 28.41 71.45 4.62
CA LYS A 889 27.38 70.40 4.63
C LYS A 889 27.14 69.85 3.23
N PHE A 890 26.82 68.56 3.13
CA PHE A 890 26.68 67.86 1.85
C PHE A 890 25.48 66.91 1.89
N SER A 891 24.71 66.87 0.80
CA SER A 891 23.48 66.05 0.72
C SER A 891 23.61 64.81 -0.16
N ILE A 892 24.84 64.35 -0.39
CA ILE A 892 25.16 63.19 -1.22
C ILE A 892 25.62 62.02 -0.35
N GLU A 893 25.49 60.79 -0.87
CA GLU A 893 25.82 59.57 -0.12
C GLU A 893 27.30 59.48 0.29
N GLN A 894 28.23 59.94 -0.57
CA GLN A 894 29.67 59.85 -0.35
C GLN A 894 30.41 61.18 -0.64
N PRO A 895 30.44 62.14 0.29
CA PRO A 895 31.15 63.41 0.11
C PRO A 895 32.68 63.23 0.22
N THR A 896 33.43 64.00 -0.58
CA THR A 896 34.90 64.08 -0.49
C THR A 896 35.30 65.43 0.09
N ILE A 897 36.08 65.43 1.17
CA ILE A 897 36.48 66.63 1.92
C ILE A 897 38.01 66.72 1.96
N THR A 898 38.54 67.88 1.57
CA THR A 898 39.97 68.20 1.78
C THR A 898 40.16 68.78 3.17
N ILE A 899 41.03 68.17 3.97
CA ILE A 899 41.24 68.56 5.37
C ILE A 899 42.35 69.63 5.46
N PRO A 900 42.07 70.85 5.91
CA PRO A 900 43.13 71.86 6.09
C PRO A 900 44.09 71.49 7.24
N ASN A 901 45.36 71.85 7.11
CA ASN A 901 46.39 71.63 8.13
C ASN A 901 46.09 72.21 9.54
N ALA A 902 45.19 73.19 9.64
CA ALA A 902 44.84 73.84 10.90
C ALA A 902 43.88 73.02 11.77
N ILE A 903 43.30 71.93 11.25
CA ILE A 903 42.31 71.11 11.97
C ILE A 903 43.02 69.93 12.64
N THR A 904 42.85 69.78 13.95
CA THR A 904 43.43 68.67 14.74
C THR A 904 42.41 67.57 15.05
N SER A 905 41.12 67.86 14.90
CA SER A 905 40.02 66.90 15.04
C SER A 905 38.85 67.34 14.17
N LEU A 906 38.35 66.45 13.32
CA LEU A 906 37.20 66.68 12.45
C LEU A 906 35.94 66.16 13.12
N ALA A 907 35.01 67.07 13.47
CA ALA A 907 33.66 66.68 13.86
C ALA A 907 32.83 66.40 12.60
N VAL A 908 32.40 65.16 12.43
CA VAL A 908 31.51 64.73 11.35
C VAL A 908 30.18 64.28 11.92
N SER A 909 29.08 64.78 11.38
CA SER A 909 27.73 64.32 11.67
C SER A 909 27.03 63.88 10.39
N LEU A 910 26.34 62.75 10.42
CA LEU A 910 25.51 62.24 9.34
C LEU A 910 24.09 62.08 9.84
N THR A 911 23.14 62.66 9.13
CA THR A 911 21.70 62.45 9.30
C THR A 911 21.11 61.82 8.03
N VAL A 912 20.33 60.76 8.19
CA VAL A 912 19.60 60.11 7.09
C VAL A 912 18.10 60.10 7.37
N ASN A 913 17.29 60.25 6.32
CA ASN A 913 15.85 60.00 6.39
C ASN A 913 15.49 58.82 5.51
N THR A 914 14.61 57.95 6.01
CA THR A 914 14.15 56.76 5.29
C THR A 914 12.73 56.90 4.74
N SER A 915 12.34 55.99 3.85
CA SER A 915 11.03 55.97 3.20
C SER A 915 9.87 55.80 4.19
N SER A 916 10.11 55.19 5.36
CA SER A 916 9.13 55.08 6.44
C SER A 916 8.99 56.32 7.34
N GLY A 917 9.78 57.38 7.08
CA GLY A 917 9.73 58.63 7.83
C GLY A 917 10.64 58.69 9.07
N CYS A 918 11.53 57.71 9.25
CA CYS A 918 12.50 57.73 10.35
C CYS A 918 13.76 58.55 10.02
N THR A 919 14.17 59.38 10.97
CA THR A 919 15.43 60.14 10.92
C THR A 919 16.46 59.50 11.86
N SER A 920 17.62 59.09 11.34
CA SER A 920 18.72 58.54 12.14
C SER A 920 19.95 59.44 12.02
N THR A 921 20.61 59.73 13.14
CA THR A 921 21.81 60.60 13.17
C THR A 921 22.96 59.93 13.90
N ILE A 922 24.18 60.06 13.36
CA ILE A 922 25.42 59.66 14.02
C ILE A 922 26.42 60.81 13.95
N SER A 923 27.15 61.06 15.04
CA SER A 923 28.24 62.04 15.07
C SER A 923 29.53 61.38 15.58
N LYS A 924 30.66 61.70 14.96
CA LYS A 924 31.99 61.20 15.34
C LYS A 924 33.02 62.32 15.27
N ASN A 925 33.95 62.33 16.21
CA ASN A 925 35.15 63.17 16.15
C ASN A 925 36.31 62.31 15.67
N ILE A 926 36.80 62.61 14.46
CA ILE A 926 37.89 61.87 13.83
C ILE A 926 39.20 62.65 14.03
N PRO A 927 40.22 62.06 14.70
CA PRO A 927 41.51 62.73 14.89
C PRO A 927 42.17 63.05 13.54
N VAL A 928 42.68 64.27 13.39
CA VAL A 928 43.44 64.70 12.21
C VAL A 928 44.91 64.78 12.58
N LEU A 929 45.72 63.95 11.92
CA LEU A 929 47.15 63.87 12.11
C LEU A 929 47.85 64.93 11.22
N PRO A 930 48.86 65.64 11.74
CA PRO A 930 49.65 66.57 10.92
C PRO A 930 50.35 65.80 9.80
N SER A 931 50.35 66.37 8.60
CA SER A 931 51.05 65.81 7.44
C SER A 931 52.27 66.67 7.09
N ALA A 932 53.21 66.05 6.38
CA ALA A 932 54.22 66.79 5.65
C ALA A 932 53.57 67.76 4.66
N ASN A 933 54.26 68.83 4.32
CA ASN A 933 53.92 69.66 3.17
C ASN A 933 55.08 69.55 2.20
N ALA A 934 54.90 68.73 1.16
CA ALA A 934 55.93 68.51 0.17
C ALA A 934 56.11 69.75 -0.71
N ALA A 935 57.35 70.21 -0.85
CA ALA A 935 57.70 71.29 -1.77
C ALA A 935 59.18 71.15 -2.16
N PHE A 936 59.51 71.51 -3.39
CA PHE A 936 60.91 71.60 -3.80
C PHE A 936 61.14 72.67 -4.86
N ALA A 937 62.39 73.09 -4.97
CA ALA A 937 62.89 73.90 -6.06
C ALA A 937 64.01 73.14 -6.79
N TYR A 938 64.34 73.56 -8.00
CA TYR A 938 65.45 73.01 -8.75
C TYR A 938 66.26 74.11 -9.42
N SER A 939 67.54 73.83 -9.68
CA SER A 939 68.41 74.69 -10.49
C SER A 939 69.24 73.83 -11.43
N GLN A 940 69.29 74.23 -12.70
CA GLN A 940 70.06 73.56 -13.74
C GLN A 940 71.52 74.01 -13.70
N SER A 941 72.46 73.07 -13.85
CA SER A 941 73.88 73.36 -13.90
C SER A 941 74.22 74.16 -15.17
N THR A 942 75.02 75.22 -15.01
CA THR A 942 75.50 76.04 -16.14
C THR A 942 76.65 75.38 -16.90
N MET A 943 77.30 74.37 -16.31
CA MET A 943 78.43 73.65 -16.93
C MET A 943 78.02 72.33 -17.59
N ASP A 944 76.89 71.75 -17.19
CA ASP A 944 76.31 70.56 -17.78
C ASP A 944 74.78 70.69 -17.84
N PRO A 945 74.20 70.99 -19.01
CA PRO A 945 72.77 71.26 -19.15
C PRO A 945 71.87 70.06 -18.87
N LEU A 946 72.42 68.84 -18.68
CA LEU A 946 71.62 67.68 -18.29
C LEU A 946 71.67 67.38 -16.78
N THR A 947 72.43 68.13 -16.00
CA THR A 947 72.53 67.97 -14.54
C THR A 947 71.67 68.98 -13.78
N ILE A 948 70.74 68.50 -12.96
CA ILE A 948 69.84 69.28 -12.12
C ILE A 948 70.16 69.07 -10.63
N THR A 949 70.26 70.16 -9.88
CA THR A 949 70.30 70.12 -8.42
C THR A 949 68.90 70.40 -7.87
N PHE A 950 68.40 69.50 -7.03
CA PHE A 950 67.10 69.63 -6.37
C PHE A 950 67.29 70.08 -4.93
N VAL A 951 66.49 71.07 -4.52
CA VAL A 951 66.47 71.59 -3.16
C VAL A 951 65.11 71.28 -2.55
N ASN A 952 65.10 70.41 -1.55
CA ASN A 952 63.92 70.12 -0.76
C ASN A 952 63.52 71.32 0.10
N GLN A 953 62.28 71.74 -0.05
CA GLN A 953 61.65 72.81 0.71
C GLN A 953 60.48 72.30 1.55
N SER A 954 60.34 70.98 1.66
CA SER A 954 59.27 70.36 2.41
C SER A 954 59.34 70.72 3.89
N THR A 955 58.18 71.02 4.46
CA THR A 955 58.04 71.31 5.89
C THR A 955 57.30 70.17 6.59
N ASN A 956 57.57 69.97 7.88
CA ASN A 956 56.98 68.88 8.69
C ASN A 956 57.16 67.47 8.10
N ALA A 957 58.33 67.20 7.52
CA ALA A 957 58.69 65.90 6.97
C ALA A 957 59.99 65.39 7.58
N ASN A 958 60.09 64.07 7.74
CA ASN A 958 61.22 63.37 8.33
C ASN A 958 61.91 62.43 7.35
N GLN A 959 61.20 62.00 6.30
CA GLN A 959 61.74 61.16 5.23
C GLN A 959 61.29 61.70 3.88
N TYR A 960 62.10 61.43 2.86
CA TYR A 960 61.92 61.96 1.51
C TYR A 960 62.18 60.84 0.50
N ILE A 961 61.33 60.79 -0.52
CA ILE A 961 61.48 59.88 -1.66
C ILE A 961 61.30 60.73 -2.92
N TRP A 962 62.33 60.76 -3.74
CA TRP A 962 62.35 61.42 -5.04
C TRP A 962 62.20 60.38 -6.14
N ASP A 963 61.34 60.67 -7.11
CA ASP A 963 61.29 60.00 -8.41
C ASP A 963 61.57 61.04 -9.48
N PHE A 964 62.63 60.84 -10.27
CA PHE A 964 63.07 61.80 -11.28
C PHE A 964 62.35 61.65 -12.63
N GLY A 965 61.48 60.64 -12.79
CA GLY A 965 60.71 60.42 -14.02
C GLY A 965 61.51 59.74 -15.15
N ASP A 966 62.73 59.26 -14.88
CA ASP A 966 63.58 58.48 -15.78
C ASP A 966 63.87 57.06 -15.27
N ASN A 967 63.02 56.57 -14.35
CA ASN A 967 63.15 55.32 -13.59
C ASN A 967 64.28 55.31 -12.55
N THR A 968 64.82 56.47 -12.19
CA THR A 968 65.74 56.60 -11.06
C THR A 968 65.10 57.35 -9.90
N THR A 969 65.55 57.04 -8.69
CA THR A 969 65.00 57.59 -7.45
C THR A 969 66.12 58.01 -6.50
N SER A 970 65.81 58.84 -5.51
CA SER A 970 66.71 59.18 -4.40
C SER A 970 65.95 59.32 -3.09
N THR A 971 66.64 59.12 -1.97
CA THR A 971 66.12 59.41 -0.62
C THR A 971 66.88 60.54 0.07
N ASP A 972 67.82 61.17 -0.66
CA ASP A 972 68.60 62.28 -0.14
C ASP A 972 67.73 63.51 0.12
N ASN A 973 68.11 64.30 1.11
CA ASN A 973 67.40 65.53 1.39
C ASN A 973 67.51 66.54 0.24
N ASN A 974 68.66 66.65 -0.44
CA ASN A 974 68.83 67.54 -1.59
C ASN A 974 69.64 66.81 -2.68
N PRO A 975 68.99 66.03 -3.56
CA PRO A 975 69.71 65.23 -4.55
C PRO A 975 70.22 66.07 -5.73
N ILE A 976 71.31 65.61 -6.33
CA ILE A 976 71.78 66.07 -7.64
C ILE A 976 71.60 64.90 -8.60
N HIS A 977 70.93 65.15 -9.74
CA HIS A 977 70.66 64.12 -10.74
C HIS A 977 71.09 64.57 -12.14
N THR A 978 71.69 63.65 -12.89
CA THR A 978 72.13 63.88 -14.28
C THR A 978 71.32 63.01 -15.22
N PHE A 979 70.54 63.64 -16.09
CA PHE A 979 69.69 62.94 -17.05
C PHE A 979 70.52 62.49 -18.27
N SER A 980 70.23 61.30 -18.79
CA SER A 980 71.01 60.76 -19.92
C SER A 980 70.67 61.41 -21.27
N ASN A 981 69.48 62.00 -21.41
CA ASN A 981 68.98 62.60 -22.65
C ASN A 981 68.22 63.91 -22.38
N SER A 982 68.17 64.80 -23.37
CA SER A 982 67.24 65.94 -23.38
C SER A 982 65.78 65.47 -23.43
N GLY A 983 64.89 66.14 -22.71
CA GLY A 983 63.48 65.77 -22.58
C GLY A 983 62.77 66.55 -21.47
N ILE A 984 61.47 66.32 -21.28
CA ILE A 984 60.71 66.86 -20.14
C ILE A 984 60.49 65.72 -19.16
N TYR A 985 61.01 65.86 -17.94
CA TYR A 985 60.89 64.85 -16.88
C TYR A 985 59.93 65.34 -15.80
N GLU A 986 59.00 64.48 -15.39
CA GLU A 986 58.08 64.76 -14.28
C GLU A 986 58.70 64.26 -12.98
N VAL A 987 59.16 65.20 -12.15
CA VAL A 987 59.83 64.90 -10.89
C VAL A 987 58.84 64.98 -9.75
N ILE A 988 58.81 63.94 -8.93
CA ILE A 988 57.91 63.78 -7.80
C ILE A 988 58.73 63.68 -6.51
N LEU A 989 58.44 64.55 -5.55
CA LEU A 989 58.91 64.46 -4.17
C LEU A 989 57.77 64.00 -3.27
N THR A 990 57.92 62.82 -2.70
CA THR A 990 57.07 62.34 -1.59
C THR A 990 57.77 62.63 -0.27
N SER A 991 57.13 63.43 0.58
CA SER A 991 57.62 63.79 1.90
C SER A 991 56.74 63.12 2.96
N ILE A 992 57.38 62.43 3.91
CA ILE A 992 56.70 61.59 4.91
C ILE A 992 56.99 62.13 6.31
N HIS A 993 55.94 62.37 7.09
CA HIS A 993 56.05 62.77 8.50
C HIS A 993 56.20 61.53 9.41
N ASN A 994 56.76 61.69 10.61
CA ASN A 994 57.00 60.59 11.57
C ASN A 994 55.76 59.75 11.96
N ASN A 995 54.55 60.29 11.80
CA ASN A 995 53.29 59.56 12.05
C ASN A 995 52.80 58.75 10.84
N GLY A 996 53.57 58.73 9.74
CA GLY A 996 53.23 58.02 8.51
C GLY A 996 52.36 58.82 7.53
N CYS A 997 51.99 60.06 7.82
CA CYS A 997 51.27 60.91 6.86
C CYS A 997 52.21 61.45 5.78
N GLU A 998 51.83 61.25 4.52
CA GLU A 998 52.62 61.63 3.35
C GLU A 998 52.01 62.83 2.61
N SER A 999 52.86 63.56 1.91
CA SER A 999 52.47 64.63 0.99
C SER A 999 53.36 64.57 -0.25
N ILE A 1000 52.81 64.97 -1.40
CA ILE A 1000 53.47 64.88 -2.70
C ILE A 1000 53.56 66.26 -3.35
N ALA A 1001 54.75 66.60 -3.83
CA ALA A 1001 54.98 67.71 -4.74
C ALA A 1001 55.46 67.19 -6.09
N THR A 1002 54.93 67.75 -7.18
CA THR A 1002 55.29 67.36 -8.54
C THR A 1002 55.65 68.59 -9.38
N GLN A 1003 56.75 68.52 -10.12
CA GLN A 1003 57.11 69.54 -11.11
C GLN A 1003 57.64 68.91 -12.40
N LYS A 1004 57.30 69.48 -13.55
CA LYS A 1004 57.82 69.08 -14.87
C LYS A 1004 59.04 69.93 -15.23
N ILE A 1005 60.17 69.27 -15.52
CA ILE A 1005 61.47 69.92 -15.77
C ILE A 1005 61.91 69.68 -17.22
N PRO A 1006 61.95 70.72 -18.08
CA PRO A 1006 62.42 70.60 -19.45
C PRO A 1006 63.96 70.75 -19.55
N LEU A 1007 64.61 69.84 -20.28
CA LEU A 1007 66.05 69.85 -20.59
C LEU A 1007 66.27 69.83 -22.12
N ASN A 1008 66.92 70.85 -22.69
CA ASN A 1008 67.09 71.03 -24.15
C ASN A 1008 68.58 71.18 -24.57
N ILE A 1009 68.93 70.72 -25.78
CA ILE A 1009 70.25 70.93 -26.44
C ILE A 1009 70.04 71.58 -27.84
N SER A 1010 70.84 72.59 -28.22
CA SER A 1010 70.67 73.40 -29.46
C SER A 1010 71.14 72.71 -30.76
N THR A 1011 70.51 73.01 -31.92
CA THR A 1011 70.80 72.45 -33.28
C THR A 1011 71.74 73.32 -34.17
N VAL A 1012 72.24 72.76 -35.29
CA VAL A 1012 73.11 73.44 -36.31
C VAL A 1012 72.38 74.54 -37.08
N ASN A 1013 73.01 75.72 -37.22
CA ASN A 1013 72.49 76.85 -38.01
C ASN A 1013 72.95 76.79 -39.50
N ALA A 1014 72.10 77.31 -40.39
CA ALA A 1014 72.09 77.14 -41.86
C ALA A 1014 73.46 77.09 -42.60
N LEU A 1015 73.59 76.15 -43.55
CA LEU A 1015 74.73 76.05 -44.48
C LEU A 1015 74.60 77.11 -45.60
N THR A 1016 75.60 77.97 -45.75
CA THR A 1016 75.62 79.07 -46.72
C THR A 1016 76.85 79.02 -47.61
N VAL A 1017 76.70 79.51 -48.85
CA VAL A 1017 77.79 79.66 -49.84
C VAL A 1017 77.73 81.08 -50.39
N PHE A 1018 78.77 81.89 -50.17
CA PHE A 1018 78.75 83.30 -50.55
C PHE A 1018 80.13 83.87 -50.95
N PRO A 1019 80.21 84.74 -51.99
CA PRO A 1019 79.17 84.92 -53.01
C PRO A 1019 78.99 83.62 -53.80
N ASN A 1020 77.76 83.33 -54.23
CA ASN A 1020 77.50 82.21 -55.15
C ASN A 1020 78.38 82.40 -56.41
N PRO A 1021 79.37 81.53 -56.68
CA PRO A 1021 80.47 81.83 -57.60
C PRO A 1021 79.98 81.95 -59.05
N ILE A 1022 79.74 83.16 -59.54
CA ILE A 1022 79.14 83.36 -60.86
C ILE A 1022 80.10 82.98 -61.99
N THR A 1023 81.42 83.12 -61.83
CA THR A 1023 82.41 82.66 -62.83
C THR A 1023 83.52 81.83 -62.17
N LYS A 1024 84.25 81.04 -62.97
CA LYS A 1024 85.31 80.13 -62.49
C LYS A 1024 86.38 80.83 -61.63
N ASP A 1025 86.68 82.10 -61.90
CA ASP A 1025 87.68 82.88 -61.16
C ASP A 1025 87.25 83.17 -59.71
N TYR A 1026 85.94 83.23 -59.43
CA TYR A 1026 85.42 83.48 -58.08
C TYR A 1026 85.45 82.25 -57.17
N ILE A 1027 85.65 81.03 -57.70
CA ILE A 1027 85.69 79.79 -56.90
C ILE A 1027 86.74 79.86 -55.79
N SER A 1028 87.90 80.49 -56.06
CA SER A 1028 88.98 80.69 -55.08
C SER A 1028 88.64 81.68 -53.96
N THR A 1029 87.60 82.49 -54.14
CA THR A 1029 87.18 83.55 -53.19
C THR A 1029 85.83 83.28 -52.53
N THR A 1030 85.03 82.36 -53.09
CA THR A 1030 83.75 81.93 -52.51
C THR A 1030 83.97 81.24 -51.18
N LYS A 1031 83.25 81.68 -50.14
CA LYS A 1031 83.33 81.11 -48.80
C LYS A 1031 82.15 80.19 -48.51
N ILE A 1032 82.42 79.14 -47.74
CA ILE A 1032 81.38 78.28 -47.15
C ILE A 1032 81.24 78.66 -45.68
N GLY A 1033 80.00 78.86 -45.23
CA GLY A 1033 79.68 79.18 -43.85
C GLY A 1033 78.64 78.27 -43.23
N PHE A 1034 78.88 77.79 -42.00
CA PHE A 1034 77.92 77.07 -41.14
C PHE A 1034 78.36 77.20 -39.68
N SER A 1035 77.45 77.02 -38.71
CA SER A 1035 77.79 77.11 -37.28
C SER A 1035 77.34 75.85 -36.56
N LEU A 1036 78.26 75.24 -35.80
CA LEU A 1036 77.99 74.02 -35.04
C LEU A 1036 77.90 74.38 -33.54
N PRO A 1037 76.95 73.80 -32.80
CA PRO A 1037 76.80 74.06 -31.37
C PRO A 1037 77.98 73.55 -30.53
N GLU A 1038 78.82 72.66 -31.07
CA GLU A 1038 80.01 72.11 -30.42
C GLU A 1038 81.11 71.77 -31.45
N LYS A 1039 82.35 71.59 -30.95
CA LYS A 1039 83.51 71.23 -31.78
C LYS A 1039 83.41 69.77 -32.21
N GLN A 1040 83.22 69.52 -33.51
CA GLN A 1040 83.19 68.17 -34.05
C GLN A 1040 83.68 68.15 -35.51
N THR A 1041 84.07 66.97 -35.97
CA THR A 1041 84.34 66.71 -37.38
C THR A 1041 83.03 66.57 -38.16
N VAL A 1042 82.87 67.37 -39.21
CA VAL A 1042 81.73 67.28 -40.15
C VAL A 1042 82.19 66.85 -41.53
N TYR A 1043 81.25 66.26 -42.26
CA TYR A 1043 81.45 65.80 -43.63
C TYR A 1043 80.73 66.75 -44.59
N LEU A 1044 81.50 67.30 -45.53
CA LEU A 1044 81.01 68.13 -46.63
C LEU A 1044 81.16 67.37 -47.94
N GLU A 1045 80.08 67.33 -48.71
CA GLU A 1045 80.03 66.58 -49.97
C GLU A 1045 79.49 67.49 -51.06
N MET A 1046 80.17 67.51 -52.21
CA MET A 1046 79.75 68.31 -53.36
C MET A 1046 79.31 67.39 -54.50
N TYR A 1047 78.12 67.66 -55.04
CA TYR A 1047 77.47 66.86 -56.08
C TYR A 1047 77.09 67.74 -57.29
N THR A 1048 77.06 67.15 -58.49
CA THR A 1048 76.34 67.73 -59.64
C THR A 1048 74.83 67.76 -59.34
N ILE A 1049 74.03 68.61 -59.99
CA ILE A 1049 72.56 68.57 -59.75
C ILE A 1049 71.93 67.22 -60.13
N THR A 1050 72.57 66.48 -61.03
CA THR A 1050 72.13 65.14 -61.44
C THR A 1050 72.45 64.07 -60.38
N GLY A 1051 73.09 64.45 -59.27
CA GLY A 1051 73.37 63.58 -58.13
C GLY A 1051 74.69 62.82 -58.20
N SER A 1052 75.58 63.13 -59.16
CA SER A 1052 76.92 62.54 -59.20
C SER A 1052 77.83 63.25 -58.20
N LEU A 1053 78.44 62.49 -57.29
CA LEU A 1053 79.41 63.01 -56.33
C LEU A 1053 80.65 63.49 -57.08
N ILE A 1054 81.06 64.73 -56.80
CA ILE A 1054 82.27 65.32 -57.36
C ILE A 1054 83.41 65.13 -56.37
N GLN A 1055 83.22 65.54 -55.12
CA GLN A 1055 84.25 65.43 -54.10
C GLN A 1055 83.65 65.43 -52.69
N LYS A 1056 84.33 64.80 -51.74
CA LYS A 1056 84.06 64.89 -50.31
C LYS A 1056 85.25 65.50 -49.59
N ALA A 1057 84.94 66.25 -48.55
CA ALA A 1057 85.91 66.84 -47.65
C ALA A 1057 85.46 66.58 -46.20
N ILE A 1058 86.46 66.38 -45.35
CA ILE A 1058 86.27 66.24 -43.91
C ILE A 1058 86.80 67.52 -43.30
N VAL A 1059 85.92 68.25 -42.61
CA VAL A 1059 86.28 69.49 -41.95
C VAL A 1059 86.16 69.26 -40.46
N THR A 1060 87.31 69.23 -39.79
CA THR A 1060 87.34 69.14 -38.32
C THR A 1060 87.25 70.54 -37.75
N ASN A 1061 86.09 70.85 -37.16
CA ASN A 1061 85.84 72.17 -36.63
C ASN A 1061 86.50 72.33 -35.24
N THR A 1062 87.35 73.35 -35.10
CA THR A 1062 87.98 73.76 -33.83
C THR A 1062 87.38 75.05 -33.20
N GLN A 1063 86.42 75.73 -33.86
CA GLN A 1063 85.67 76.93 -33.40
C GLN A 1063 84.20 76.99 -33.91
N THR A 1064 83.27 77.39 -33.05
CA THR A 1064 81.81 77.19 -33.25
C THR A 1064 81.14 78.00 -34.38
N ASP A 1065 81.72 79.08 -34.92
CA ASP A 1065 81.20 79.80 -36.10
C ASP A 1065 82.16 79.71 -37.30
N PHE A 1066 81.77 78.97 -38.34
CA PHE A 1066 82.55 78.80 -39.57
C PHE A 1066 82.03 79.78 -40.64
N ASN A 1067 82.80 80.80 -41.01
CA ASN A 1067 82.51 81.71 -42.14
C ASN A 1067 83.76 82.02 -42.99
N ALA A 1068 84.82 81.20 -42.87
CA ALA A 1068 86.18 81.63 -43.23
C ALA A 1068 86.93 80.75 -44.24
N PHE A 1069 86.43 79.58 -44.62
CA PHE A 1069 87.11 78.72 -45.59
C PHE A 1069 86.62 79.00 -47.01
N THR A 1070 87.55 79.18 -47.93
CA THR A 1070 87.20 79.25 -49.35
C THR A 1070 86.83 77.86 -49.85
N LEU A 1071 85.99 77.81 -50.88
CA LEU A 1071 85.53 76.56 -51.48
C LEU A 1071 86.73 75.72 -51.97
N THR A 1072 87.82 76.37 -52.40
CA THR A 1072 89.10 75.74 -52.74
C THR A 1072 89.91 75.23 -51.54
N ASP A 1073 89.80 75.84 -50.35
CA ASP A 1073 90.49 75.32 -49.16
C ASP A 1073 89.90 73.96 -48.76
N ILE A 1074 88.59 73.81 -48.89
CA ILE A 1074 87.87 72.58 -48.55
C ILE A 1074 88.00 71.56 -49.68
N PHE A 1075 88.02 72.00 -50.93
CA PHE A 1075 88.15 71.15 -52.12
C PHE A 1075 89.29 71.67 -53.04
N PRO A 1076 90.56 71.34 -52.76
CA PRO A 1076 91.72 71.96 -53.44
C PRO A 1076 91.85 71.64 -54.92
N ASN A 1077 91.22 70.56 -55.41
CA ASN A 1077 91.32 70.11 -56.81
C ASN A 1077 90.10 70.51 -57.67
N LEU A 1078 89.43 71.62 -57.34
CA LEU A 1078 88.26 72.13 -58.07
C LEU A 1078 88.54 72.64 -59.50
N SER A 1079 89.77 72.55 -60.01
CA SER A 1079 90.17 73.06 -61.33
C SER A 1079 89.39 72.43 -62.50
N MET A 1080 88.71 71.31 -62.27
CA MET A 1080 87.93 70.56 -63.26
C MET A 1080 86.41 70.76 -63.19
N VAL A 1081 85.90 71.66 -62.33
CA VAL A 1081 84.47 71.96 -62.29
C VAL A 1081 84.08 72.79 -63.51
N SER A 1082 83.25 72.21 -64.39
CA SER A 1082 82.71 72.86 -65.58
C SER A 1082 81.58 73.83 -65.24
N LYS A 1083 81.23 74.72 -66.16
CA LYS A 1083 80.06 75.60 -66.03
C LYS A 1083 78.80 74.73 -65.78
N GLY A 1084 78.08 74.98 -64.69
CA GLY A 1084 76.94 74.16 -64.25
C GLY A 1084 76.46 74.50 -62.83
N MET A 1085 75.39 73.83 -62.38
CA MET A 1085 74.88 73.94 -61.01
C MET A 1085 75.33 72.75 -60.14
N TYR A 1086 75.53 73.02 -58.86
CA TYR A 1086 76.08 72.08 -57.88
C TYR A 1086 75.34 72.16 -56.54
N LEU A 1087 75.37 71.05 -55.80
CA LEU A 1087 74.83 70.93 -54.45
C LEU A 1087 75.97 70.68 -53.46
N LEU A 1088 76.01 71.47 -52.40
CA LEU A 1088 76.88 71.26 -51.25
C LEU A 1088 76.04 70.73 -50.08
N ILE A 1089 76.43 69.58 -49.54
CA ILE A 1089 75.72 68.91 -48.46
C ILE A 1089 76.61 68.87 -47.24
N LEU A 1090 76.10 69.33 -46.10
CA LEU A 1090 76.71 69.17 -44.78
C LEU A 1090 75.87 68.20 -43.96
N ARG A 1091 76.53 67.18 -43.40
CA ARG A 1091 75.90 66.21 -42.49
C ARG A 1091 76.48 66.36 -41.09
N TYR A 1092 75.60 66.54 -40.10
CA TYR A 1092 75.95 66.59 -38.68
C TYR A 1092 74.93 65.79 -37.87
N ARG A 1093 75.38 64.67 -37.28
CA ARG A 1093 74.52 63.67 -36.61
C ARG A 1093 73.33 63.32 -37.52
N ASP A 1094 72.11 63.46 -37.03
CA ASP A 1094 70.88 63.17 -37.77
C ASP A 1094 70.38 64.34 -38.63
N THR A 1095 71.11 65.46 -38.64
CA THR A 1095 70.73 66.67 -39.38
C THR A 1095 71.51 66.77 -40.70
N VAL A 1096 70.79 67.05 -41.79
CA VAL A 1096 71.38 67.25 -43.13
C VAL A 1096 71.00 68.64 -43.63
N GLN A 1097 72.00 69.45 -43.98
CA GLN A 1097 71.82 70.76 -44.59
C GLN A 1097 72.33 70.71 -46.03
N VAL A 1098 71.58 71.32 -46.96
CA VAL A 1098 71.91 71.31 -48.39
C VAL A 1098 71.85 72.73 -48.94
N GLN A 1099 72.92 73.17 -49.59
CA GLN A 1099 73.00 74.47 -50.23
C GLN A 1099 73.34 74.32 -51.72
N LYS A 1100 72.53 74.94 -52.58
CA LYS A 1100 72.75 74.94 -54.03
C LYS A 1100 73.54 76.17 -54.46
N PHE A 1101 74.46 76.01 -55.41
CA PHE A 1101 75.20 77.11 -56.02
C PHE A 1101 75.48 76.82 -57.51
N SER A 1102 75.83 77.84 -58.29
CA SER A 1102 76.00 77.76 -59.75
C SER A 1102 77.32 78.37 -60.16
N VAL A 1103 78.10 77.66 -60.98
CA VAL A 1103 79.32 78.17 -61.62
C VAL A 1103 78.99 78.46 -63.08
N GLN A 1104 79.03 79.72 -63.54
CA GLN A 1104 78.79 80.04 -64.96
C GLN A 1104 80.06 80.17 -65.80
#